data_AF-A0A946YWY9-F1
#
_entry.id   AF-A0A946YWY9-F1
#
_cell.length_a   1.000
_cell.length_b   1.000
_cell.length_c   1.000
_cell.angle_alpha   90.00
_cell.angle_beta   90.00
_cell.angle_gamma   90.00
#
_symmetry.space_group_name_H-M   'P 1'
#
loop_
_entity.id
_entity.type
_entity.pdbx_description
1 polymer ?
#
loop_
_entity_poly.entity_id
_entity_poly.type
_entity_poly.pdbx_seq_one_letter_code
_entity_poly.pdbx_strand_id
1 'polypeptide(L)'
;MHDVIGEEIEYPFPLLIIAGKGGVGKTVVTAALGTVSAQRGHSTLVVELGGQRHLPPLLVDDPSTDRRPDNEGIVKLSDKLSWISFSPERLLAGWLSGRSMGLIADRLESSGALAVIASSVPGIQDALMLGRLRAIIDTGRFDRVIVDGPASGRARELLRAPGLLAEVASEGPIASQVAQAIDLITNPDRTAVLLVTLPEETPVNETIETAFDIEDDPGVALAGVVVNRVFPAEPPPKAAANHPQGEVLTTRHAALMAAHQRFDEELPIPRIAVPERAGGVVHPSHVVDLLHGGATTEDAHAASVQPEGTGPDAAEARDAVLGRRIVITVGTGGVGKTTVGAALAHRAADEGKKVALVTIDPARRLADALGLDALDDDLRLVYESPSGGSFHATMLETASTFQRIVRRYAETTEKADHLLSSPLSTQLSNSLTGMTEYMAVERLFELAMKDFDLVVVDTPPSADALAFLDAPALLARLLDNRIYRLLVHDGRKNVVSRALGGLVTQLVSIVGGKVVADAVAFFKAFGGMEAGFRQRADDIYALLRSDDTAFVVVTAPTEASLENAEVFVEQLLETGVSPDLTIANRCTPDPSPPSRTKSLDAMLEHLRIRHAYEQASLATFRRQDTTVLTLDELPG
;
A
#
# COMPACT_ATOMS: atom_id res chain seq x y z
N MET A 1 -25.22 5.00 -20.91
CA MET A 1 -25.45 4.37 -19.60
C MET A 1 -25.05 5.41 -18.57
N HIS A 2 -26.04 6.01 -17.90
CA HIS A 2 -25.77 6.88 -16.76
C HIS A 2 -25.94 5.98 -15.53
N ASP A 3 -24.84 5.35 -15.13
CA ASP A 3 -24.86 4.35 -14.06
C ASP A 3 -24.68 5.09 -12.74
N VAL A 4 -25.78 5.19 -11.99
CA VAL A 4 -25.86 5.83 -10.68
C VAL A 4 -25.38 4.84 -9.64
N ILE A 5 -24.35 5.22 -8.86
CA ILE A 5 -23.90 4.45 -7.70
C ILE A 5 -25.10 4.23 -6.78
N GLY A 6 -25.57 2.99 -6.70
CA GLY A 6 -26.61 2.55 -5.78
C GLY A 6 -27.85 1.94 -6.41
N GLU A 7 -28.19 2.16 -7.69
CA GLU A 7 -29.37 1.49 -8.28
C GLU A 7 -29.11 0.02 -8.64
N GLU A 8 -27.87 -0.36 -8.97
CA GLU A 8 -27.54 -1.72 -9.44
C GLU A 8 -26.86 -2.63 -8.42
N ILE A 9 -26.21 -2.08 -7.39
CA ILE A 9 -25.64 -2.89 -6.29
C ILE A 9 -26.60 -2.80 -5.10
N GLU A 10 -27.54 -3.74 -5.03
CA GLU A 10 -28.19 -4.06 -3.76
C GLU A 10 -27.16 -4.73 -2.85
N TYR A 11 -26.90 -4.09 -1.72
CA TYR A 11 -26.05 -4.61 -0.67
C TYR A 11 -26.96 -4.96 0.53
N PRO A 12 -27.57 -6.17 0.55
CA PRO A 12 -28.50 -6.60 1.60
C PRO A 12 -27.80 -7.07 2.87
N PHE A 13 -26.49 -7.31 2.82
CA PHE A 13 -25.71 -7.84 3.94
C PHE A 13 -25.39 -6.74 4.98
N PRO A 14 -25.01 -7.08 6.22
CA PRO A 14 -24.63 -6.10 7.23
C PRO A 14 -23.20 -5.52 7.10
N LEU A 15 -22.19 -6.26 6.62
CA LEU A 15 -20.80 -5.81 6.51
C LEU A 15 -20.24 -5.72 5.07
N LEU A 16 -19.99 -4.51 4.57
CA LEU A 16 -19.36 -4.28 3.27
C LEU A 16 -17.91 -3.93 3.47
N ILE A 17 -16.99 -4.65 2.84
CA ILE A 17 -15.57 -4.28 2.86
C ILE A 17 -15.19 -3.75 1.48
N ILE A 18 -14.74 -2.49 1.42
CA ILE A 18 -14.26 -1.87 0.18
C ILE A 18 -12.78 -2.18 0.01
N ALA A 19 -12.39 -2.85 -1.07
CA ALA A 19 -11.00 -3.19 -1.37
C ALA A 19 -10.64 -2.73 -2.78
N GLY A 20 -9.34 -2.56 -3.04
CA GLY A 20 -8.88 -1.95 -4.29
C GLY A 20 -7.48 -1.35 -4.15
N LYS A 21 -6.78 -1.18 -5.25
CA LYS A 21 -5.41 -0.63 -5.25
C LYS A 21 -5.34 0.75 -4.57
N GLY A 22 -4.17 1.14 -4.07
CA GLY A 22 -3.94 2.51 -3.59
C GLY A 22 -4.32 3.55 -4.66
N GLY A 23 -4.99 4.65 -4.26
CA GLY A 23 -5.31 5.75 -5.16
C GLY A 23 -6.50 5.56 -6.13
N VAL A 24 -7.16 4.39 -6.16
CA VAL A 24 -8.32 4.12 -7.03
C VAL A 24 -9.62 4.80 -6.59
N GLY A 25 -9.64 5.43 -5.41
CA GLY A 25 -10.80 6.16 -4.89
C GLY A 25 -11.73 5.36 -3.98
N LYS A 26 -11.22 4.33 -3.27
CA LYS A 26 -11.97 3.55 -2.26
C LYS A 26 -12.74 4.44 -1.27
N THR A 27 -12.05 5.38 -0.64
CA THR A 27 -12.63 6.31 0.34
C THR A 27 -13.79 7.12 -0.22
N VAL A 28 -13.69 7.57 -1.49
CA VAL A 28 -14.77 8.28 -2.19
C VAL A 28 -15.96 7.35 -2.44
N VAL A 29 -15.71 6.11 -2.89
CA VAL A 29 -16.77 5.10 -3.08
C VAL A 29 -17.42 4.74 -1.75
N THR A 30 -16.64 4.59 -0.68
CA THR A 30 -17.13 4.36 0.69
C THR A 30 -18.03 5.50 1.15
N ALA A 31 -17.61 6.75 0.95
CA ALA A 31 -18.40 7.93 1.28
C ALA A 31 -19.70 8.00 0.47
N ALA A 32 -19.65 7.69 -0.82
CA ALA A 32 -20.80 7.63 -1.71
C ALA A 32 -21.82 6.58 -1.27
N LEU A 33 -21.37 5.34 -1.03
CA LEU A 33 -22.23 4.26 -0.57
C LEU A 33 -22.81 4.52 0.83
N GLY A 34 -22.01 5.08 1.74
CA GLY A 34 -22.48 5.50 3.07
C GLY A 34 -23.60 6.54 2.98
N THR A 35 -23.43 7.53 2.11
CA THR A 35 -24.41 8.59 1.87
C THR A 35 -25.70 8.04 1.24
N VAL A 36 -25.60 7.23 0.18
CA VAL A 36 -26.75 6.58 -0.46
C VAL A 36 -27.52 5.70 0.54
N SER A 37 -26.80 4.89 1.31
CA SER A 37 -27.39 3.98 2.29
C SER A 37 -28.19 4.76 3.34
N ALA A 38 -27.62 5.85 3.88
CA ALA A 38 -28.31 6.72 4.83
C ALA A 38 -29.51 7.45 4.21
N GLN A 39 -29.40 7.93 2.97
CA GLN A 39 -30.50 8.58 2.23
C GLN A 39 -31.67 7.62 1.97
N ARG A 40 -31.38 6.33 1.78
CA ARG A 40 -32.39 5.25 1.68
C ARG A 40 -33.00 4.86 3.03
N GLY A 41 -32.62 5.53 4.10
CA GLY A 41 -33.20 5.37 5.44
C GLY A 41 -32.56 4.27 6.28
N HIS A 42 -31.49 3.62 5.79
CA HIS A 42 -30.72 2.67 6.57
C HIS A 42 -29.90 3.39 7.65
N SER A 43 -29.83 2.79 8.83
CA SER A 43 -28.87 3.18 9.85
C SER A 43 -27.48 2.67 9.46
N THR A 44 -26.60 3.58 9.05
CA THR A 44 -25.33 3.23 8.40
C THR A 44 -24.16 3.67 9.26
N LEU A 45 -23.21 2.77 9.47
CA LEU A 45 -21.91 3.05 10.06
C LEU A 45 -20.84 2.94 8.97
N VAL A 46 -20.03 3.98 8.82
CA VAL A 46 -18.83 3.96 7.99
C VAL A 46 -17.61 3.78 8.89
N VAL A 47 -16.75 2.82 8.56
CA VAL A 47 -15.57 2.46 9.35
C VAL A 47 -14.31 2.83 8.57
N GLU A 48 -13.43 3.60 9.20
CA GLU A 48 -12.12 3.93 8.66
C GLU A 48 -11.04 3.11 9.38
N LEU A 49 -10.10 2.53 8.64
CA LEU A 49 -9.01 1.74 9.19
C LEU A 49 -7.72 2.56 9.26
N GLY A 50 -6.93 2.39 10.33
CA GLY A 50 -5.59 2.97 10.44
C GLY A 50 -5.52 4.34 11.11
N GLY A 51 -6.58 4.80 11.78
CA GLY A 51 -6.53 6.03 12.58
C GLY A 51 -6.53 7.35 11.77
N GLN A 52 -6.64 7.28 10.44
CA GLN A 52 -6.73 8.46 9.58
C GLN A 52 -8.14 9.07 9.64
N ARG A 53 -8.28 10.32 9.17
CA ARG A 53 -9.54 11.09 9.16
C ARG A 53 -9.87 11.62 7.76
N HIS A 54 -9.81 10.74 6.76
CA HIS A 54 -10.09 11.07 5.36
C HIS A 54 -11.58 11.00 5.03
N LEU A 55 -12.34 10.15 5.71
CA LEU A 55 -13.78 10.01 5.46
C LEU A 55 -14.63 11.19 5.94
N PRO A 56 -14.44 11.74 7.17
CA PRO A 56 -15.33 12.78 7.68
C PRO A 56 -15.46 14.03 6.77
N PRO A 57 -14.38 14.58 6.17
CA PRO A 57 -14.49 15.71 5.25
C PRO A 57 -15.33 15.43 3.99
N LEU A 58 -15.45 14.17 3.58
CA LEU A 58 -16.27 13.76 2.43
C LEU A 58 -17.73 13.50 2.80
N LEU A 59 -18.05 13.39 4.09
CA LEU A 59 -19.38 13.03 4.58
C LEU A 59 -20.15 14.20 5.16
N VAL A 60 -19.47 15.24 5.65
CA VAL A 60 -20.08 16.42 6.28
C VAL A 60 -19.30 17.70 5.98
N ASP A 61 -20.02 18.83 5.84
CA ASP A 61 -19.42 20.12 5.46
C ASP A 61 -18.47 20.69 6.53
N ASP A 62 -18.72 20.38 7.81
CA ASP A 62 -17.86 20.78 8.94
C ASP A 62 -17.43 19.54 9.76
N PRO A 63 -16.32 18.89 9.37
CA PRO A 63 -15.75 17.77 10.09
C PRO A 63 -15.06 18.19 11.41
N SER A 64 -14.85 19.50 11.63
CA SER A 64 -14.15 20.06 12.79
C SER A 64 -15.05 20.32 14.01
N THR A 65 -16.37 20.29 13.82
CA THR A 65 -17.33 20.34 14.94
C THR A 65 -16.99 19.28 16.00
N ASP A 66 -16.97 19.68 17.28
CA ASP A 66 -16.63 18.87 18.48
C ASP A 66 -17.68 17.75 18.71
N ARG A 67 -17.83 16.85 17.73
CA ARG A 67 -18.71 15.70 17.76
C ARG A 67 -18.06 14.66 18.64
N ARG A 68 -18.45 14.64 19.91
CA ARG A 68 -17.90 13.71 20.88
C ARG A 68 -18.27 12.28 20.51
N PRO A 69 -17.30 11.36 20.44
CA PRO A 69 -17.61 9.96 20.28
C PRO A 69 -18.39 9.45 21.50
N ASP A 70 -19.24 8.45 21.29
CA ASP A 70 -19.85 7.70 22.38
C ASP A 70 -18.81 6.80 23.10
N ASN A 71 -19.26 6.05 24.11
CA ASN A 71 -18.39 5.17 24.90
C ASN A 71 -17.72 4.06 24.07
N GLU A 72 -18.21 3.80 22.85
CA GLU A 72 -17.66 2.82 21.91
C GLU A 72 -16.74 3.46 20.87
N GLY A 73 -16.57 4.78 20.92
CA GLY A 73 -15.76 5.54 19.96
C GLY A 73 -16.53 5.97 18.70
N ILE A 74 -17.84 5.75 18.63
CA ILE A 74 -18.65 6.03 17.44
C ILE A 74 -19.12 7.48 17.45
N VAL A 75 -18.92 8.17 16.33
CA VAL A 75 -19.32 9.56 16.12
C VAL A 75 -20.57 9.59 15.25
N LYS A 76 -21.66 10.19 15.73
CA LYS A 76 -22.88 10.39 14.93
C LYS A 76 -22.65 11.53 13.93
N LEU A 77 -22.77 11.25 12.63
CA LEU A 77 -22.59 12.24 11.57
C LEU A 77 -23.91 12.91 11.15
N SER A 78 -24.99 12.12 11.05
CA SER A 78 -26.36 12.55 10.80
C SER A 78 -27.33 11.58 11.47
N ASP A 79 -28.64 11.74 11.26
CA ASP A 79 -29.64 10.82 11.84
C ASP A 79 -29.50 9.37 11.40
N LYS A 80 -28.95 9.14 10.20
CA LYS A 80 -28.82 7.82 9.59
C LYS A 80 -27.37 7.45 9.25
N LEU A 81 -26.40 8.32 9.54
CA LEU A 81 -24.99 8.09 9.25
C LEU A 81 -24.14 8.29 10.50
N SER A 82 -23.28 7.31 10.79
CA SER A 82 -22.27 7.36 11.85
C SER A 82 -20.90 6.97 11.30
N TRP A 83 -19.84 7.35 12.00
CA TRP A 83 -18.46 7.03 11.64
C TRP A 83 -17.65 6.55 12.85
N ILE A 84 -16.68 5.68 12.61
CA ILE A 84 -15.69 5.26 13.60
C ILE A 84 -14.34 5.01 12.92
N SER A 85 -13.25 5.35 13.61
CA SER A 85 -11.89 5.03 13.16
C SER A 85 -11.27 3.96 14.05
N PHE A 86 -10.70 2.93 13.43
CA PHE A 86 -10.00 1.85 14.11
C PHE A 86 -8.50 2.10 14.12
N SER A 87 -7.92 2.09 15.32
CA SER A 87 -6.47 2.09 15.54
C SER A 87 -6.04 0.71 16.05
N PRO A 88 -5.13 -0.01 15.36
CA PRO A 88 -4.69 -1.35 15.74
C PRO A 88 -4.19 -1.46 17.20
N GLU A 89 -3.46 -0.46 17.68
CA GLU A 89 -2.91 -0.40 19.03
C GLU A 89 -4.01 -0.41 20.10
N ARG A 90 -5.07 0.38 19.85
CA ARG A 90 -6.22 0.48 20.76
C ARG A 90 -7.06 -0.80 20.78
N LEU A 91 -7.07 -1.57 19.69
CA LEU A 91 -7.83 -2.83 19.62
C LEU A 91 -7.26 -3.89 20.54
N LEU A 92 -5.93 -4.07 20.54
CA LEU A 92 -5.28 -5.07 21.39
C LEU A 92 -5.36 -4.68 22.88
N ALA A 93 -5.10 -3.41 23.20
CA ALA A 93 -5.23 -2.89 24.56
C ALA A 93 -6.67 -3.01 25.10
N GLY A 94 -7.67 -2.66 24.28
CA GLY A 94 -9.08 -2.78 24.62
C GLY A 94 -9.52 -4.23 24.84
N TRP A 95 -9.05 -5.17 24.02
CA TRP A 95 -9.35 -6.59 24.17
C TRP A 95 -8.80 -7.18 25.47
N LEU A 96 -7.57 -6.82 25.86
CA LEU A 96 -6.96 -7.26 27.12
C LEU A 96 -7.67 -6.67 28.35
N SER A 97 -8.11 -5.41 28.26
CA SER A 97 -8.79 -4.70 29.33
C SER A 97 -10.24 -5.15 29.53
N GLY A 98 -10.91 -5.61 28.47
CA GLY A 98 -12.28 -6.14 28.50
C GLY A 98 -12.41 -7.51 29.17
N ARG A 99 -11.30 -8.22 29.37
CA ARG A 99 -11.21 -9.36 30.28
C ARG A 99 -10.67 -8.87 31.62
N SER A 100 -10.89 -9.59 32.72
CA SER A 100 -10.50 -9.22 34.10
C SER A 100 -8.99 -9.11 34.36
N MET A 101 -8.25 -8.56 33.40
CA MET A 101 -6.81 -8.43 33.27
C MET A 101 -6.41 -6.97 32.99
N GLY A 102 -7.25 -5.97 33.34
CA GLY A 102 -6.91 -4.54 33.17
C GLY A 102 -5.57 -4.15 33.78
N LEU A 103 -5.26 -4.66 34.99
CA LEU A 103 -3.95 -4.46 35.64
C LEU A 103 -2.76 -5.06 34.88
N ILE A 104 -3.00 -6.06 34.02
CA ILE A 104 -1.98 -6.71 33.20
C ILE A 104 -1.86 -5.98 31.87
N ALA A 105 -2.97 -5.50 31.29
CA ALA A 105 -2.99 -4.64 30.11
C ALA A 105 -2.17 -3.36 30.36
N ASP A 106 -2.47 -2.63 31.43
CA ASP A 106 -1.76 -1.39 31.81
C ASP A 106 -0.26 -1.62 32.02
N ARG A 107 0.11 -2.78 32.59
CA ARG A 107 1.51 -3.17 32.80
C ARG A 107 2.23 -3.57 31.52
N LEU A 108 1.57 -4.24 30.59
CA LEU A 108 2.15 -4.65 29.31
C LEU A 108 2.29 -3.46 28.34
N GLU A 109 1.35 -2.54 28.39
CA GLU A 109 1.38 -1.28 27.64
C GLU A 109 2.53 -0.38 28.12
N SER A 110 2.60 -0.12 29.43
CA SER A 110 3.69 0.69 30.02
C SER A 110 5.08 0.07 29.89
N SER A 111 5.18 -1.26 29.70
CA SER A 111 6.47 -1.94 29.48
C SER A 111 6.85 -2.09 28.00
N GLY A 112 6.01 -1.64 27.06
CA GLY A 112 6.21 -1.83 25.62
C GLY A 112 6.12 -3.29 25.15
N ALA A 113 5.72 -4.21 26.02
CA ALA A 113 5.63 -5.64 25.69
C ALA A 113 4.44 -5.92 24.76
N LEU A 114 3.40 -5.09 24.84
CA LEU A 114 2.23 -5.17 23.97
C LEU A 114 2.59 -5.00 22.50
N ALA A 115 3.45 -4.03 22.18
CA ALA A 115 3.93 -3.78 20.82
C ALA A 115 4.70 -4.97 20.26
N VAL A 116 5.55 -5.60 21.09
CA VAL A 116 6.31 -6.80 20.70
C VAL A 116 5.37 -7.97 20.42
N ILE A 117 4.35 -8.21 21.25
CA ILE A 117 3.37 -9.29 21.01
C ILE A 117 2.57 -9.02 19.73
N ALA A 118 2.10 -7.79 19.56
CA ALA A 118 1.36 -7.38 18.37
C ALA A 118 2.19 -7.56 17.09
N SER A 119 3.50 -7.33 17.15
CA SER A 119 4.42 -7.53 16.03
C SER A 119 4.95 -8.96 15.90
N SER A 120 4.75 -9.83 16.89
CA SER A 120 5.30 -11.20 16.92
C SER A 120 4.27 -12.29 16.58
N VAL A 121 2.97 -11.98 16.63
CA VAL A 121 1.90 -12.90 16.25
C VAL A 121 1.23 -12.41 14.97
N PRO A 122 1.57 -12.99 13.80
CA PRO A 122 1.01 -12.60 12.52
C PRO A 122 -0.53 -12.63 12.54
N GLY A 123 -1.18 -11.62 11.96
CA GLY A 123 -2.62 -11.57 11.80
C GLY A 123 -3.43 -11.27 13.08
N ILE A 124 -2.82 -11.15 14.27
CA ILE A 124 -3.58 -10.97 15.52
C ILE A 124 -4.39 -9.68 15.52
N GLN A 125 -3.82 -8.60 15.00
CA GLN A 125 -4.50 -7.31 14.89
C GLN A 125 -5.70 -7.39 13.93
N ASP A 126 -5.55 -8.13 12.83
CA ASP A 126 -6.58 -8.35 11.82
C ASP A 126 -7.76 -9.14 12.37
N ALA A 127 -7.48 -10.24 13.08
CA ALA A 127 -8.52 -11.02 13.75
C ALA A 127 -9.26 -10.22 14.82
N LEU A 128 -8.56 -9.38 15.60
CA LEU A 128 -9.18 -8.51 16.59
C LEU A 128 -10.04 -7.42 15.95
N MET A 129 -9.62 -6.88 14.82
CA MET A 129 -10.38 -5.90 14.05
C MET A 129 -11.67 -6.50 13.51
N LEU A 130 -11.61 -7.67 12.88
CA LEU A 130 -12.78 -8.43 12.42
C LEU A 130 -13.70 -8.80 13.59
N GLY A 131 -13.12 -9.19 14.74
CA GLY A 131 -13.87 -9.43 15.97
C GLY A 131 -14.63 -8.20 16.47
N ARG A 132 -14.02 -7.00 16.37
CA ARG A 132 -14.71 -5.74 16.71
C ARG A 132 -15.83 -5.42 15.72
N LEU A 133 -15.62 -5.62 14.42
CA LEU A 133 -16.68 -5.44 13.41
C LEU A 133 -17.85 -6.37 13.72
N ARG A 134 -17.58 -7.65 14.00
CA ARG A 134 -18.60 -8.61 14.43
C ARG A 134 -19.39 -8.11 15.63
N ALA A 135 -18.71 -7.67 16.68
CA ALA A 135 -19.35 -7.18 17.89
C ALA A 135 -20.30 -6.00 17.60
N ILE A 136 -19.90 -5.07 16.73
CA ILE A 136 -20.75 -3.94 16.30
C ILE A 136 -21.97 -4.45 15.52
N ILE A 137 -21.78 -5.36 14.56
CA ILE A 137 -22.89 -5.90 13.75
C ILE A 137 -23.89 -6.65 14.63
N ASP A 138 -23.40 -7.45 15.58
CA ASP A 138 -24.22 -8.26 16.48
C ASP A 138 -25.07 -7.40 17.44
N THR A 139 -24.75 -6.10 17.60
CA THR A 139 -25.64 -5.17 18.34
C THR A 139 -26.97 -4.90 17.64
N GLY A 140 -27.03 -5.06 16.31
CA GLY A 140 -28.18 -4.67 15.50
C GLY A 140 -28.45 -3.15 15.47
N ARG A 141 -27.53 -2.30 15.97
CA ARG A 141 -27.66 -0.84 15.98
C ARG A 141 -27.61 -0.22 14.59
N PHE A 142 -26.94 -0.89 13.65
CA PHE A 142 -26.75 -0.45 12.28
C PHE A 142 -27.27 -1.51 11.32
N ASP A 143 -28.09 -1.08 10.38
CA ASP A 143 -28.54 -1.90 9.25
C ASP A 143 -27.35 -2.22 8.32
N ARG A 144 -26.39 -1.30 8.22
CA ARG A 144 -25.26 -1.37 7.29
C ARG A 144 -23.96 -0.89 7.96
N VAL A 145 -22.88 -1.65 7.79
CA VAL A 145 -21.52 -1.31 8.19
C VAL A 145 -20.65 -1.35 6.94
N ILE A 146 -20.11 -0.21 6.52
CA ILE A 146 -19.27 -0.09 5.33
C ILE A 146 -17.86 0.27 5.77
N VAL A 147 -16.90 -0.59 5.46
CA VAL A 147 -15.50 -0.43 5.85
C VAL A 147 -14.73 0.13 4.67
N ASP A 148 -14.08 1.28 4.86
CA ASP A 148 -13.02 1.76 3.98
C ASP A 148 -11.80 0.86 4.18
N GLY A 149 -11.76 -0.22 3.41
CA GLY A 149 -10.78 -1.28 3.57
C GLY A 149 -9.40 -0.90 3.03
N PRO A 150 -8.39 -1.72 3.34
CA PRO A 150 -7.02 -1.43 2.96
C PRO A 150 -6.80 -1.65 1.45
N ALA A 151 -5.58 -1.39 0.97
CA ALA A 151 -5.22 -1.71 -0.42
C ALA A 151 -5.36 -3.21 -0.72
N SER A 152 -5.63 -3.58 -1.98
CA SER A 152 -5.95 -4.96 -2.40
C SER A 152 -5.06 -6.06 -1.80
N GLY A 153 -3.73 -5.89 -1.81
CA GLY A 153 -2.82 -6.87 -1.19
C GLY A 153 -3.04 -7.02 0.33
N ARG A 154 -3.13 -5.89 1.05
CA ARG A 154 -3.39 -5.89 2.49
C ARG A 154 -4.81 -6.35 2.83
N ALA A 155 -5.77 -6.17 1.92
CA ALA A 155 -7.12 -6.68 2.08
C ALA A 155 -7.14 -8.22 2.01
N ARG A 156 -6.36 -8.82 1.09
CA ARG A 156 -6.16 -10.28 1.04
C ARG A 156 -5.56 -10.80 2.35
N GLU A 157 -4.49 -10.16 2.83
CA GLU A 157 -3.86 -10.53 4.11
C GLU A 157 -4.83 -10.42 5.29
N LEU A 158 -5.57 -9.31 5.38
CA LEU A 158 -6.58 -9.10 6.43
C LEU A 158 -7.62 -10.23 6.45
N LEU A 159 -8.11 -10.64 5.28
CA LEU A 159 -9.14 -11.67 5.16
C LEU A 159 -8.57 -13.09 5.40
N ARG A 160 -7.33 -13.37 4.99
CA ARG A 160 -6.65 -14.66 5.26
C ARG A 160 -6.11 -14.79 6.69
N ALA A 161 -5.85 -13.68 7.37
CA ALA A 161 -5.23 -13.66 8.69
C ALA A 161 -5.91 -14.55 9.75
N PRO A 162 -7.25 -14.60 9.87
CA PRO A 162 -7.91 -15.53 10.76
C PRO A 162 -7.58 -17.01 10.47
N GLY A 163 -7.54 -17.41 9.19
CA GLY A 163 -7.20 -18.78 8.81
C GLY A 163 -5.78 -19.15 9.24
N LEU A 164 -4.80 -18.28 8.96
CA LEU A 164 -3.41 -18.47 9.37
C LEU A 164 -3.26 -18.55 10.90
N LEU A 165 -4.01 -17.71 11.62
CA LEU A 165 -4.03 -17.77 13.08
C LEU A 165 -4.67 -19.03 13.63
N ALA A 166 -5.66 -19.60 12.95
CA ALA A 166 -6.31 -20.84 13.37
C ALA A 166 -5.33 -22.03 13.37
N GLU A 167 -4.36 -22.04 12.44
CA GLU A 167 -3.30 -23.07 12.38
C GLU A 167 -2.37 -23.02 13.59
N VAL A 168 -2.14 -21.81 14.12
CA VAL A 168 -1.20 -21.56 15.23
C VAL A 168 -1.90 -21.63 16.58
N ALA A 169 -3.07 -21.02 16.71
CA ALA A 169 -3.83 -20.89 17.95
C ALA A 169 -5.05 -21.83 17.95
N SER A 170 -4.81 -23.12 18.20
CA SER A 170 -5.82 -24.18 18.10
C SER A 170 -6.74 -24.30 19.33
N GLU A 171 -6.38 -23.72 20.47
CA GLU A 171 -7.15 -23.82 21.72
C GLU A 171 -7.27 -22.47 22.45
N GLY A 172 -8.31 -22.36 23.28
CA GLY A 172 -8.50 -21.22 24.17
C GLY A 172 -9.21 -20.01 23.55
N PRO A 173 -9.15 -18.85 24.22
CA PRO A 173 -10.01 -17.72 23.89
C PRO A 173 -9.68 -16.99 22.57
N ILE A 174 -8.46 -17.13 22.06
CA ILE A 174 -8.06 -16.62 20.74
C ILE A 174 -8.66 -17.51 19.66
N ALA A 175 -8.63 -18.84 19.82
CA ALA A 175 -9.25 -19.78 18.89
C ALA A 175 -10.75 -19.49 18.70
N SER A 176 -11.47 -19.18 19.79
CA SER A 176 -12.87 -18.78 19.71
C SER A 176 -13.08 -17.47 18.93
N GLN A 177 -12.16 -16.50 19.04
CA GLN A 177 -12.27 -15.25 18.30
C GLN A 177 -11.92 -15.41 16.82
N VAL A 178 -10.91 -16.21 16.53
CA VAL A 178 -10.52 -16.58 15.17
C VAL A 178 -11.69 -17.28 14.47
N ALA A 179 -12.31 -18.28 15.12
CA ALA A 179 -13.47 -18.96 14.57
C ALA A 179 -14.64 -18.01 14.30
N GLN A 180 -14.85 -17.02 15.18
CA GLN A 180 -15.88 -16.01 14.99
C GLN A 180 -15.57 -15.04 13.84
N ALA A 181 -14.29 -14.69 13.63
CA ALA A 181 -13.88 -13.86 12.51
C ALA A 181 -14.05 -14.60 11.18
N ILE A 182 -13.66 -15.89 11.12
CA ILE A 182 -13.86 -16.75 9.94
C ILE A 182 -15.36 -16.83 9.61
N ASP A 183 -16.21 -17.16 10.58
CA ASP A 183 -17.67 -17.24 10.41
C ASP A 183 -18.30 -15.92 9.93
N LEU A 184 -17.78 -14.77 10.36
CA LEU A 184 -18.26 -13.47 9.87
C LEU A 184 -17.91 -13.29 8.38
N ILE A 185 -16.67 -13.55 7.98
CA ILE A 185 -16.17 -13.22 6.63
C ILE A 185 -16.61 -14.23 5.57
N THR A 186 -16.73 -15.52 5.90
CA THR A 186 -17.11 -16.57 4.94
C THR A 186 -18.63 -16.71 4.80
N ASN A 187 -19.42 -15.95 5.55
CA ASN A 187 -20.88 -16.00 5.47
C ASN A 187 -21.39 -14.94 4.47
N PRO A 188 -21.89 -15.34 3.29
CA PRO A 188 -22.32 -14.41 2.23
C PRO A 188 -23.56 -13.59 2.60
N ASP A 189 -24.37 -14.06 3.57
CA ASP A 189 -25.50 -13.28 4.09
C ASP A 189 -25.04 -12.18 5.06
N ARG A 190 -23.77 -12.24 5.51
CA ARG A 190 -23.20 -11.29 6.46
C ARG A 190 -22.19 -10.34 5.85
N THR A 191 -21.31 -10.84 4.99
CA THR A 191 -20.14 -10.11 4.51
C THR A 191 -19.93 -10.37 3.03
N ALA A 192 -19.59 -9.32 2.29
CA ALA A 192 -18.96 -9.46 0.99
C ALA A 192 -18.03 -8.27 0.73
N VAL A 193 -17.17 -8.42 -0.27
CA VAL A 193 -16.17 -7.43 -0.66
C VAL A 193 -16.62 -6.72 -1.94
N LEU A 194 -16.58 -5.39 -1.95
CA LEU A 194 -16.73 -4.60 -3.18
C LEU A 194 -15.34 -4.14 -3.63
N LEU A 195 -14.99 -4.52 -4.86
CA LEU A 195 -13.69 -4.18 -5.43
C LEU A 195 -13.79 -2.84 -6.16
N VAL A 196 -12.81 -1.97 -5.97
CA VAL A 196 -12.71 -0.66 -6.66
C VAL A 196 -11.45 -0.64 -7.49
N THR A 197 -11.58 -0.25 -8.75
CA THR A 197 -10.50 -0.23 -9.72
C THR A 197 -10.55 1.01 -10.61
N LEU A 198 -9.52 1.20 -11.43
CA LEU A 198 -9.49 2.18 -12.52
C LEU A 198 -9.56 1.44 -13.86
N PRO A 199 -10.05 2.07 -14.94
CA PRO A 199 -10.05 1.50 -16.30
C PRO A 199 -8.63 1.52 -16.92
N GLU A 200 -7.68 0.90 -16.23
CA GLU A 200 -6.27 0.78 -16.58
C GLU A 200 -5.90 -0.71 -16.49
N GLU A 201 -5.01 -1.19 -17.36
CA GLU A 201 -4.65 -2.61 -17.46
C GLU A 201 -4.15 -3.21 -16.14
N THR A 202 -3.17 -2.55 -15.48
CA THR A 202 -2.59 -3.07 -14.24
C THR A 202 -3.59 -3.08 -13.07
N PRO A 203 -4.36 -1.99 -12.78
CA PRO A 203 -5.44 -2.06 -11.79
C PRO A 203 -6.51 -3.12 -12.08
N VAL A 204 -6.86 -3.36 -13.35
CA VAL A 204 -7.81 -4.41 -13.73
C VAL A 204 -7.24 -5.80 -13.44
N ASN A 205 -6.00 -6.08 -13.88
CA ASN A 205 -5.27 -7.31 -13.54
C ASN A 205 -5.27 -7.58 -12.04
N GLU A 206 -4.83 -6.59 -11.26
CA GLU A 206 -4.74 -6.70 -9.80
C GLU A 206 -6.11 -6.92 -9.17
N THR A 207 -7.18 -6.36 -9.74
CA THR A 207 -8.56 -6.55 -9.26
C THR A 207 -9.06 -7.96 -9.52
N ILE A 208 -8.83 -8.51 -10.72
CA ILE A 208 -9.21 -9.88 -11.07
C ILE A 208 -8.43 -10.89 -10.21
N GLU A 209 -7.11 -10.72 -10.08
CA GLU A 209 -6.29 -11.56 -9.20
C GLU A 209 -6.76 -11.49 -7.74
N THR A 210 -7.08 -10.28 -7.25
CA THR A 210 -7.61 -10.08 -5.88
C THR A 210 -8.99 -10.74 -5.71
N ALA A 211 -9.83 -10.70 -6.73
CA ALA A 211 -11.15 -11.33 -6.71
C ALA A 211 -11.02 -12.84 -6.51
N PHE A 212 -10.23 -13.50 -7.35
CA PHE A 212 -9.95 -14.94 -7.24
C PHE A 212 -9.30 -15.28 -5.90
N ASP A 213 -8.28 -14.53 -5.48
CA ASP A 213 -7.61 -14.78 -4.22
C ASP A 213 -8.55 -14.74 -3.02
N ILE A 214 -9.52 -13.82 -2.99
CA ILE A 214 -10.47 -13.64 -1.88
C ILE A 214 -11.59 -14.71 -1.91
N GLU A 215 -12.08 -15.06 -3.10
CA GLU A 215 -13.11 -16.10 -3.28
C GLU A 215 -12.55 -17.52 -3.10
N ASP A 216 -11.32 -17.79 -3.52
CA ASP A 216 -10.71 -19.12 -3.40
C ASP A 216 -10.23 -19.39 -1.96
N ASP A 217 -9.63 -18.39 -1.31
CA ASP A 217 -9.16 -18.48 0.07
C ASP A 217 -9.09 -17.08 0.74
N PRO A 218 -10.03 -16.72 1.63
CA PRO A 218 -10.72 -17.64 2.54
C PRO A 218 -12.15 -18.02 2.13
N GLY A 219 -12.64 -17.63 0.95
CA GLY A 219 -14.04 -17.88 0.56
C GLY A 219 -15.00 -16.75 0.89
N VAL A 220 -14.56 -15.49 0.78
CA VAL A 220 -15.44 -14.32 0.98
C VAL A 220 -16.17 -14.02 -0.32
N ALA A 221 -17.48 -13.78 -0.24
CA ALA A 221 -18.26 -13.39 -1.41
C ALA A 221 -17.85 -12.02 -1.97
N LEU A 222 -18.07 -11.81 -3.26
CA LEU A 222 -17.89 -10.52 -3.92
C LEU A 222 -19.24 -9.85 -4.18
N ALA A 223 -19.34 -8.56 -3.81
CA ALA A 223 -20.50 -7.72 -4.07
C ALA A 223 -20.54 -7.21 -5.53
N GLY A 224 -19.38 -7.10 -6.16
CA GLY A 224 -19.23 -6.52 -7.51
C GLY A 224 -17.92 -5.76 -7.68
N VAL A 225 -17.80 -5.03 -8.80
CA VAL A 225 -16.68 -4.15 -9.11
C VAL A 225 -17.17 -2.73 -9.40
N VAL A 226 -16.54 -1.74 -8.78
CA VAL A 226 -16.66 -0.33 -9.16
C VAL A 226 -15.47 0.04 -10.04
N VAL A 227 -15.74 0.35 -11.30
CA VAL A 227 -14.75 0.94 -12.22
C VAL A 227 -14.84 2.45 -12.05
N ASN A 228 -13.88 3.03 -11.33
CA ASN A 228 -13.88 4.44 -10.95
C ASN A 228 -13.11 5.30 -11.96
N ARG A 229 -13.42 6.60 -11.98
CA ARG A 229 -12.81 7.60 -12.88
C ARG A 229 -12.92 7.22 -14.35
N VAL A 230 -14.08 6.70 -14.73
CA VAL A 230 -14.41 6.38 -16.11
C VAL A 230 -14.49 7.68 -16.90
N PHE A 231 -13.61 7.81 -17.88
CA PHE A 231 -13.71 8.89 -18.85
C PHE A 231 -15.07 8.78 -19.58
N PRO A 232 -15.76 9.90 -19.90
CA PRO A 232 -17.08 9.87 -20.52
C PRO A 232 -17.24 8.76 -21.58
N ALA A 233 -18.32 7.98 -21.46
CA ALA A 233 -18.53 6.73 -22.22
C ALA A 233 -18.68 6.94 -23.74
N GLU A 234 -18.84 8.17 -24.20
CA GLU A 234 -18.92 8.44 -25.64
C GLU A 234 -17.56 8.20 -26.31
N PRO A 235 -17.53 7.43 -27.42
CA PRO A 235 -16.30 7.23 -28.15
C PRO A 235 -15.76 8.59 -28.65
N PRO A 236 -14.44 8.81 -28.59
CA PRO A 236 -13.87 10.05 -29.09
C PRO A 236 -14.29 10.30 -30.53
N PRO A 237 -14.70 11.53 -30.88
CA PRO A 237 -15.12 11.84 -32.25
C PRO A 237 -13.96 11.58 -33.21
N LYS A 238 -14.23 11.22 -34.47
CA LYS A 238 -13.19 11.00 -35.49
C LYS A 238 -12.19 12.17 -35.63
N ALA A 239 -12.62 13.38 -35.30
CA ALA A 239 -11.78 14.58 -35.28
C ALA A 239 -10.61 14.49 -34.27
N ALA A 240 -10.74 13.66 -33.22
CA ALA A 240 -9.69 13.40 -32.24
C ALA A 240 -8.43 12.81 -32.90
N ALA A 241 -8.56 11.96 -33.93
CA ALA A 241 -7.41 11.32 -34.58
C ALA A 241 -6.40 12.32 -35.20
N ASN A 242 -6.83 13.56 -35.50
CA ASN A 242 -5.97 14.60 -36.06
C ASN A 242 -5.62 15.71 -35.03
N HIS A 243 -5.96 15.50 -33.76
CA HIS A 243 -5.67 16.43 -32.68
C HIS A 243 -4.52 15.86 -31.83
N PRO A 244 -3.51 16.65 -31.44
CA PRO A 244 -2.39 16.19 -30.61
C PRO A 244 -2.85 15.45 -29.34
N GLN A 245 -4.00 15.85 -28.79
CA GLN A 245 -4.58 15.24 -27.59
C GLN A 245 -5.64 14.16 -27.84
N GLY A 246 -6.03 13.91 -29.08
CA GLY A 246 -7.04 12.88 -29.35
C GLY A 246 -6.50 11.46 -29.22
N GLU A 247 -5.18 11.27 -29.25
CA GLU A 247 -4.53 10.02 -28.87
C GLU A 247 -4.81 9.68 -27.40
N VAL A 248 -4.63 10.61 -26.47
CA VAL A 248 -4.92 10.42 -25.03
C VAL A 248 -6.38 10.00 -24.82
N LEU A 249 -7.31 10.68 -25.49
CA LEU A 249 -8.74 10.36 -25.42
C LEU A 249 -9.05 8.96 -25.99
N THR A 250 -8.39 8.60 -27.10
CA THR A 250 -8.56 7.29 -27.75
C THR A 250 -8.00 6.17 -26.90
N THR A 251 -6.80 6.34 -26.36
CA THR A 251 -6.14 5.37 -25.48
C THR A 251 -6.96 5.14 -24.20
N ARG A 252 -7.45 6.20 -23.56
CA ARG A 252 -8.32 6.08 -22.37
C ARG A 252 -9.63 5.35 -22.66
N HIS A 253 -10.28 5.66 -23.79
CA HIS A 253 -11.51 4.98 -24.18
C HIS A 253 -11.27 3.50 -24.51
N ALA A 254 -10.17 3.19 -25.22
CA ALA A 254 -9.78 1.81 -25.52
C ALA A 254 -9.48 1.01 -24.24
N ALA A 255 -8.77 1.59 -23.28
CA ALA A 255 -8.48 0.96 -21.99
C ALA A 255 -9.76 0.67 -21.19
N LEU A 256 -10.73 1.58 -21.20
CA LEU A 256 -12.05 1.36 -20.60
C LEU A 256 -12.78 0.18 -21.26
N MET A 257 -12.82 0.13 -22.59
CA MET A 257 -13.47 -0.97 -23.31
C MET A 257 -12.79 -2.32 -23.05
N ALA A 258 -11.46 -2.34 -23.04
CA ALA A 258 -10.69 -3.54 -22.72
C ALA A 258 -10.93 -4.01 -21.27
N ALA A 259 -10.98 -3.08 -20.31
CA ALA A 259 -11.33 -3.39 -18.92
C ALA A 259 -12.72 -4.03 -18.81
N HIS A 260 -13.72 -3.46 -19.47
CA HIS A 260 -15.06 -4.05 -19.51
C HIS A 260 -15.06 -5.45 -20.10
N GLN A 261 -14.45 -5.64 -21.27
CA GLN A 261 -14.37 -6.94 -21.91
C GLN A 261 -13.74 -7.99 -21.00
N ARG A 262 -12.63 -7.66 -20.34
CA ARG A 262 -11.94 -8.57 -19.43
C ARG A 262 -12.77 -8.94 -18.22
N PHE A 263 -13.48 -7.99 -17.61
CA PHE A 263 -14.40 -8.33 -16.53
C PHE A 263 -15.56 -9.23 -17.02
N ASP A 264 -16.08 -9.02 -18.23
CA ASP A 264 -17.11 -9.92 -18.79
C ASP A 264 -16.60 -11.35 -19.01
N GLU A 265 -15.33 -11.49 -19.40
CA GLU A 265 -14.70 -12.79 -19.69
C GLU A 265 -14.20 -13.52 -18.43
N GLU A 266 -13.58 -12.79 -17.50
CA GLU A 266 -12.85 -13.36 -16.37
C GLU A 266 -13.59 -13.22 -15.02
N LEU A 267 -14.45 -12.22 -14.86
CA LEU A 267 -15.11 -11.92 -13.57
C LEU A 267 -16.57 -11.42 -13.76
N PRO A 268 -17.52 -12.29 -14.15
CA PRO A 268 -18.88 -11.92 -14.53
C PRO A 268 -19.76 -11.59 -13.31
N ILE A 269 -19.37 -10.59 -12.53
CA ILE A 269 -20.09 -10.07 -11.36
C ILE A 269 -20.67 -8.67 -11.64
N PRO A 270 -21.59 -8.15 -10.81
CA PRO A 270 -22.17 -6.82 -11.00
C PRO A 270 -21.09 -5.73 -11.07
N ARG A 271 -21.29 -4.74 -11.97
CA ARG A 271 -20.32 -3.67 -12.20
C ARG A 271 -21.00 -2.31 -12.21
N ILE A 272 -20.33 -1.31 -11.62
CA ILE A 272 -20.75 0.09 -11.71
C ILE A 272 -19.59 0.91 -12.29
N ALA A 273 -19.87 1.68 -13.33
CA ALA A 273 -18.95 2.66 -13.89
C ALA A 273 -19.20 4.03 -13.24
N VAL A 274 -18.18 4.60 -12.59
CA VAL A 274 -18.26 5.92 -11.94
C VAL A 274 -17.49 6.93 -12.78
N PRO A 275 -18.14 8.01 -13.27
CA PRO A 275 -17.48 8.98 -14.14
C PRO A 275 -16.35 9.73 -13.42
N GLU A 276 -15.31 10.09 -14.18
CA GLU A 276 -14.25 10.97 -13.69
C GLU A 276 -14.78 12.40 -13.49
N ARG A 277 -14.44 13.01 -12.34
CA ARG A 277 -14.61 14.45 -12.10
C ARG A 277 -13.27 15.16 -12.25
N ALA A 278 -13.20 16.15 -13.14
CA ALA A 278 -11.97 16.87 -13.47
C ALA A 278 -11.34 17.58 -12.25
N GLY A 279 -12.15 18.18 -11.37
CA GLY A 279 -11.70 18.84 -10.13
C GLY A 279 -11.54 17.93 -8.93
N GLY A 280 -11.68 16.60 -9.09
CA GLY A 280 -11.63 15.66 -7.97
C GLY A 280 -12.83 15.76 -7.01
N VAL A 281 -12.76 15.06 -5.89
CA VAL A 281 -13.85 14.96 -4.89
C VAL A 281 -13.29 15.40 -3.54
N VAL A 282 -13.61 16.63 -3.17
CA VAL A 282 -13.07 17.30 -1.97
C VAL A 282 -14.17 17.82 -1.05
N HIS A 283 -15.44 17.67 -1.44
CA HIS A 283 -16.60 18.18 -0.71
C HIS A 283 -17.74 17.14 -0.72
N PRO A 284 -18.58 17.07 0.33
CA PRO A 284 -19.72 16.15 0.37
C PRO A 284 -20.69 16.31 -0.81
N SER A 285 -20.89 17.53 -1.31
CA SER A 285 -21.70 17.75 -2.52
C SER A 285 -21.14 17.03 -3.75
N HIS A 286 -19.81 16.91 -3.88
CA HIS A 286 -19.19 16.19 -5.00
C HIS A 286 -19.45 14.69 -4.90
N VAL A 287 -19.52 14.14 -3.68
CA VAL A 287 -19.94 12.76 -3.44
C VAL A 287 -21.37 12.57 -3.91
N VAL A 288 -22.27 13.52 -3.63
CA VAL A 288 -23.66 13.48 -4.10
C VAL A 288 -23.75 13.62 -5.63
N ASP A 289 -22.95 14.47 -6.25
CA ASP A 289 -22.91 14.66 -7.70
C ASP A 289 -22.49 13.37 -8.44
N LEU A 290 -21.52 12.63 -7.88
CA LEU A 290 -21.12 11.31 -8.40
C LEU A 290 -22.26 10.31 -8.43
N LEU A 291 -23.22 10.41 -7.49
CA LEU A 291 -24.40 9.55 -7.46
C LEU A 291 -25.38 9.94 -8.56
N HIS A 292 -25.53 11.22 -8.91
CA HIS A 292 -26.58 11.68 -9.82
C HIS A 292 -26.11 11.83 -11.28
N GLY A 293 -24.85 11.48 -11.58
CA GLY A 293 -24.27 11.59 -12.92
C GLY A 293 -24.12 13.04 -13.41
N GLY A 294 -24.15 14.02 -12.50
CA GLY A 294 -24.09 15.44 -12.81
C GLY A 294 -22.66 15.97 -12.79
N ALA A 295 -22.13 16.37 -13.95
CA ALA A 295 -20.95 17.22 -14.01
C ALA A 295 -21.40 18.66 -13.73
N THR A 296 -21.21 19.16 -12.52
CA THR A 296 -21.41 20.58 -12.21
C THR A 296 -20.18 21.37 -12.69
N THR A 297 -20.43 22.36 -13.52
CA THR A 297 -19.43 23.24 -14.18
C THR A 297 -18.82 24.29 -13.23
N GLU A 298 -19.02 24.14 -11.92
CA GLU A 298 -18.66 25.15 -10.92
C GLU A 298 -17.19 25.10 -10.47
N ASP A 299 -16.42 24.08 -10.86
CA ASP A 299 -15.00 23.94 -10.49
C ASP A 299 -14.05 24.88 -11.28
N ALA A 300 -14.56 25.63 -12.26
CA ALA A 300 -13.75 26.45 -13.18
C ALA A 300 -13.19 27.77 -12.57
N HIS A 301 -13.61 28.17 -11.38
CA HIS A 301 -13.20 29.46 -10.77
C HIS A 301 -11.91 29.39 -9.93
N ALA A 302 -11.34 28.20 -9.67
CA ALA A 302 -10.22 28.04 -8.74
C ALA A 302 -8.81 28.06 -9.38
N ALA A 303 -8.68 28.00 -10.71
CA ALA A 303 -7.37 27.88 -11.36
C ALA A 303 -7.01 29.15 -12.16
N SER A 304 -6.52 30.17 -11.46
CA SER A 304 -5.83 31.33 -12.07
C SER A 304 -4.45 31.51 -11.47
N VAL A 305 -3.70 30.42 -11.34
CA VAL A 305 -2.29 30.45 -10.97
C VAL A 305 -1.49 30.03 -12.20
N GLN A 306 -0.87 31.00 -12.86
CA GLN A 306 0.23 30.70 -13.78
C GLN A 306 1.42 30.23 -12.95
N PRO A 307 2.13 29.16 -13.36
CA PRO A 307 3.35 28.75 -12.67
C PRO A 307 4.39 29.86 -12.85
N GLU A 308 4.67 30.61 -11.78
CA GLU A 308 5.86 31.44 -11.69
C GLU A 308 7.00 30.58 -11.14
N GLY A 309 7.99 30.31 -11.98
CA GLY A 309 9.26 29.71 -11.57
C GLY A 309 9.79 28.68 -12.56
N THR A 310 10.89 29.01 -13.23
CA THR A 310 11.80 28.00 -13.79
C THR A 310 12.47 27.31 -12.61
N GLY A 311 12.09 26.06 -12.32
CA GLY A 311 12.89 25.18 -11.46
C GLY A 311 14.31 25.00 -12.02
N PRO A 312 15.20 24.29 -11.31
CA PRO A 312 16.51 23.93 -11.87
C PRO A 312 16.36 23.26 -13.24
N ASP A 313 17.40 23.35 -14.08
CA ASP A 313 17.39 22.71 -15.40
C ASP A 313 17.06 21.21 -15.23
N ALA A 314 15.94 20.77 -15.79
CA ALA A 314 15.45 19.40 -15.64
C ALA A 314 16.48 18.37 -16.12
N ALA A 315 17.31 18.75 -17.10
CA ALA A 315 18.43 17.93 -17.55
C ALA A 315 19.52 17.82 -16.47
N GLU A 316 19.87 18.93 -15.79
CA GLU A 316 20.88 18.95 -14.73
C GLU A 316 20.44 18.08 -13.53
N ALA A 317 19.19 18.21 -13.10
CA ALA A 317 18.65 17.41 -12.00
C ALA A 317 18.60 15.91 -12.34
N ARG A 318 18.19 15.55 -13.57
CA ARG A 318 18.26 14.18 -14.08
C ARG A 318 19.69 13.66 -14.08
N ASP A 319 20.62 14.43 -14.65
CA ASP A 319 22.02 14.02 -14.80
C ASP A 319 22.71 13.86 -13.44
N ALA A 320 22.35 14.70 -12.45
CA ALA A 320 22.82 14.57 -11.07
C ALA A 320 22.35 13.26 -10.42
N VAL A 321 21.11 12.83 -10.68
CA VAL A 321 20.58 11.53 -10.20
C VAL A 321 21.22 10.36 -10.93
N LEU A 322 21.30 10.42 -12.27
CA LEU A 322 21.89 9.35 -13.08
C LEU A 322 23.41 9.24 -12.87
N GLY A 323 24.07 10.28 -12.36
CA GLY A 323 25.47 10.27 -11.98
C GLY A 323 25.77 9.52 -10.67
N ARG A 324 24.74 9.14 -9.90
CA ARG A 324 24.89 8.36 -8.68
C ARG A 324 25.07 6.88 -8.98
N ARG A 325 25.64 6.12 -8.02
CA ARG A 325 25.78 4.66 -8.14
C ARG A 325 24.49 3.94 -7.80
N ILE A 326 23.65 4.54 -6.94
CA ILE A 326 22.39 3.96 -6.51
C ILE A 326 21.29 5.00 -6.68
N VAL A 327 20.16 4.60 -7.25
CA VAL A 327 18.94 5.40 -7.33
C VAL A 327 17.79 4.61 -6.75
N ILE A 328 17.15 5.14 -5.72
CA ILE A 328 16.01 4.50 -5.05
C ILE A 328 14.76 5.30 -5.40
N THR A 329 13.83 4.65 -6.09
CA THR A 329 12.52 5.24 -6.40
C THR A 329 11.54 4.94 -5.27
N VAL A 330 10.93 5.99 -4.70
CA VAL A 330 10.06 5.93 -3.53
C VAL A 330 8.78 6.73 -3.77
N GLY A 331 7.75 6.54 -2.95
CA GLY A 331 6.45 7.18 -3.12
C GLY A 331 5.28 6.22 -2.92
N THR A 332 4.06 6.75 -2.93
CA THR A 332 2.85 5.98 -2.61
C THR A 332 2.49 4.94 -3.68
N GLY A 333 1.56 4.04 -3.37
CA GLY A 333 1.09 3.02 -4.30
C GLY A 333 0.38 3.61 -5.52
N GLY A 334 0.77 3.19 -6.74
CA GLY A 334 0.09 3.56 -7.98
C GLY A 334 0.57 4.84 -8.66
N VAL A 335 1.52 5.59 -8.10
CA VAL A 335 2.10 6.81 -8.71
C VAL A 335 3.03 6.56 -9.89
N GLY A 336 3.44 5.31 -10.12
CA GLY A 336 4.28 4.91 -11.26
C GLY A 336 5.79 4.85 -10.99
N LYS A 337 6.18 4.52 -9.75
CA LYS A 337 7.59 4.27 -9.35
C LYS A 337 8.32 3.33 -10.31
N THR A 338 7.76 2.14 -10.54
CA THR A 338 8.33 1.13 -11.44
C THR A 338 8.58 1.68 -12.84
N THR A 339 7.64 2.44 -13.39
CA THR A 339 7.77 3.08 -14.71
C THR A 339 8.89 4.11 -14.73
N VAL A 340 8.95 4.99 -13.71
CA VAL A 340 9.99 5.99 -13.58
C VAL A 340 11.36 5.34 -13.39
N GLY A 341 11.47 4.33 -12.53
CA GLY A 341 12.70 3.57 -12.32
C GLY A 341 13.19 2.88 -13.61
N ALA A 342 12.28 2.25 -14.36
CA ALA A 342 12.62 1.64 -15.65
C ALA A 342 13.07 2.68 -16.69
N ALA A 343 12.41 3.85 -16.74
CA ALA A 343 12.81 4.95 -17.63
C ALA A 343 14.20 5.49 -17.29
N LEU A 344 14.49 5.73 -16.00
CA LEU A 344 15.81 6.16 -15.53
C LEU A 344 16.89 5.10 -15.87
N ALA A 345 16.59 3.82 -15.67
CA ALA A 345 17.52 2.74 -15.99
C ALA A 345 17.81 2.64 -17.49
N HIS A 346 16.78 2.72 -18.33
CA HIS A 346 16.93 2.72 -19.78
C HIS A 346 17.74 3.93 -20.25
N ARG A 347 17.42 5.12 -19.75
CA ARG A 347 18.13 6.36 -20.09
C ARG A 347 19.62 6.30 -19.73
N ALA A 348 19.96 5.79 -18.54
CA ALA A 348 21.35 5.59 -18.14
C ALA A 348 22.07 4.58 -19.07
N ALA A 349 21.41 3.50 -19.49
CA ALA A 349 21.98 2.57 -20.45
C ALA A 349 22.23 3.24 -21.81
N ASP A 350 21.34 4.13 -22.26
CA ASP A 350 21.55 4.94 -23.46
C ASP A 350 22.73 5.91 -23.37
N GLU A 351 23.11 6.30 -22.16
CA GLU A 351 24.32 7.08 -21.87
C GLU A 351 25.58 6.21 -21.77
N GLY A 352 25.49 4.92 -22.09
CA GLY A 352 26.62 3.99 -22.11
C GLY A 352 26.87 3.28 -20.78
N LYS A 353 26.00 3.44 -19.78
CA LYS A 353 26.17 2.81 -18.44
C LYS A 353 25.70 1.37 -18.43
N LYS A 354 26.34 0.56 -17.58
CA LYS A 354 25.87 -0.77 -17.19
C LYS A 354 24.96 -0.65 -15.97
N VAL A 355 23.68 -0.91 -16.16
CA VAL A 355 22.62 -0.65 -15.20
C VAL A 355 21.97 -1.96 -14.74
N ALA A 356 21.70 -2.06 -13.45
CA ALA A 356 20.82 -3.09 -12.87
C ALA A 356 19.60 -2.44 -12.23
N LEU A 357 18.40 -2.87 -12.58
CA LEU A 357 17.18 -2.53 -11.86
C LEU A 357 16.71 -3.74 -11.06
N VAL A 358 16.51 -3.56 -9.76
CA VAL A 358 15.87 -4.55 -8.90
C VAL A 358 14.50 -4.05 -8.49
N THR A 359 13.45 -4.83 -8.74
CA THR A 359 12.15 -4.61 -8.10
C THR A 359 12.03 -5.46 -6.86
N ILE A 360 11.53 -4.85 -5.80
CA ILE A 360 11.19 -5.48 -4.53
C ILE A 360 9.70 -5.85 -4.51
N ASP A 361 8.93 -5.31 -5.45
CA ASP A 361 7.51 -5.63 -5.62
C ASP A 361 7.39 -7.04 -6.23
N PRO A 362 6.81 -8.01 -5.51
CA PRO A 362 6.59 -9.35 -6.07
C PRO A 362 5.54 -9.34 -7.19
N ALA A 363 4.79 -8.24 -7.36
CA ALA A 363 3.88 -8.10 -8.48
C ALA A 363 4.63 -8.04 -9.81
N ARG A 364 4.03 -8.59 -10.88
CA ARG A 364 4.59 -8.61 -12.24
C ARG A 364 4.73 -7.23 -12.90
N ARG A 365 4.64 -6.13 -12.15
CA ARG A 365 4.58 -4.75 -12.65
C ARG A 365 5.82 -4.36 -13.45
N LEU A 366 7.01 -4.72 -12.98
CA LEU A 366 8.24 -4.44 -13.72
C LEU A 366 8.33 -5.32 -14.97
N ALA A 367 7.95 -6.60 -14.87
CA ALA A 367 7.94 -7.50 -16.01
C ALA A 367 6.98 -6.98 -17.10
N ASP A 368 5.76 -6.59 -16.71
CA ASP A 368 4.76 -5.98 -17.60
C ASP A 368 5.29 -4.67 -18.23
N ALA A 369 5.89 -3.78 -17.43
CA ALA A 369 6.45 -2.52 -17.91
C ALA A 369 7.59 -2.71 -18.92
N LEU A 370 8.33 -3.82 -18.82
CA LEU A 370 9.42 -4.18 -19.73
C LEU A 370 9.00 -5.13 -20.86
N GLY A 371 7.72 -5.57 -20.89
CA GLY A 371 7.24 -6.55 -21.87
C GLY A 371 7.85 -7.95 -21.71
N LEU A 372 8.13 -8.37 -20.47
CA LEU A 372 8.71 -9.67 -20.13
C LEU A 372 7.65 -10.61 -19.56
N ASP A 373 7.74 -11.90 -19.88
CA ASP A 373 6.82 -12.91 -19.34
C ASP A 373 6.95 -13.10 -17.81
N ALA A 374 8.19 -13.03 -17.32
CA ALA A 374 8.52 -13.17 -15.91
C ALA A 374 9.89 -12.56 -15.59
N LEU A 375 10.07 -12.19 -14.32
CA LEU A 375 11.34 -11.83 -13.70
C LEU A 375 11.53 -12.68 -12.46
N ASP A 376 12.77 -13.07 -12.20
CA ASP A 376 13.21 -13.87 -11.05
C ASP A 376 14.45 -13.23 -10.40
N ASP A 377 15.05 -13.94 -9.45
CA ASP A 377 16.23 -13.49 -8.70
C ASP A 377 17.52 -13.50 -9.53
N ASP A 378 17.48 -13.93 -10.80
CA ASP A 378 18.60 -13.84 -11.72
C ASP A 378 18.58 -12.51 -12.49
N LEU A 379 19.78 -12.01 -12.84
CA LEU A 379 19.93 -10.79 -13.63
C LEU A 379 19.67 -11.10 -15.09
N ARG A 380 18.57 -10.57 -15.62
CA ARG A 380 18.20 -10.70 -17.03
C ARG A 380 18.59 -9.46 -17.81
N LEU A 381 19.31 -9.62 -18.91
CA LEU A 381 19.56 -8.53 -19.86
C LEU A 381 18.24 -8.14 -20.56
N VAL A 382 17.87 -6.87 -20.43
CA VAL A 382 16.63 -6.29 -20.98
C VAL A 382 16.93 -5.51 -22.25
N TYR A 383 18.00 -4.71 -22.23
CA TYR A 383 18.35 -3.82 -23.33
C TYR A 383 19.87 -3.65 -23.44
N GLU A 384 20.38 -3.63 -24.67
CA GLU A 384 21.75 -3.23 -25.00
C GLU A 384 21.68 -1.96 -25.84
N SER A 385 22.34 -0.91 -25.38
CA SER A 385 22.33 0.36 -26.11
C SER A 385 23.39 0.36 -27.22
N PRO A 386 23.09 0.97 -28.38
CA PRO A 386 24.10 1.25 -29.40
C PRO A 386 25.30 2.06 -28.90
N SER A 387 25.16 2.81 -27.80
CA SER A 387 26.25 3.56 -27.16
C SER A 387 27.17 2.70 -26.28
N GLY A 388 26.90 1.40 -26.14
CA GLY A 388 27.72 0.44 -25.40
C GLY A 388 27.25 0.18 -23.97
N GLY A 389 26.16 0.80 -23.52
CA GLY A 389 25.54 0.53 -22.22
C GLY A 389 24.64 -0.71 -22.24
N SER A 390 24.24 -1.17 -21.06
CA SER A 390 23.35 -2.33 -20.91
C SER A 390 22.44 -2.16 -19.72
N PHE A 391 21.19 -2.58 -19.86
CA PHE A 391 20.19 -2.55 -18.81
C PHE A 391 19.76 -3.97 -18.46
N HIS A 392 19.96 -4.35 -17.20
CA HIS A 392 19.56 -5.63 -16.63
C HIS A 392 18.44 -5.43 -15.61
N ALA A 393 17.50 -6.38 -15.51
CA ALA A 393 16.44 -6.39 -14.52
C ALA A 393 16.40 -7.70 -13.73
N THR A 394 15.97 -7.63 -12.48
CA THR A 394 15.78 -8.77 -11.57
C THR A 394 14.68 -8.45 -10.55
N MET A 395 14.06 -9.47 -9.97
CA MET A 395 13.08 -9.35 -8.90
C MET A 395 13.63 -9.96 -7.61
N LEU A 396 13.39 -9.30 -6.48
CA LEU A 396 13.78 -9.83 -5.18
C LEU A 396 12.98 -11.09 -4.84
N GLU A 397 13.69 -12.20 -4.64
CA GLU A 397 13.14 -13.38 -3.98
C GLU A 397 13.59 -13.42 -2.51
N THR A 398 12.66 -13.11 -1.60
CA THR A 398 12.92 -12.98 -0.16
C THR A 398 13.48 -14.30 0.42
N ALA A 399 12.86 -15.44 0.07
CA ALA A 399 13.30 -16.76 0.55
C ALA A 399 14.71 -17.12 0.05
N SER A 400 14.99 -16.87 -1.23
CA SER A 400 16.31 -17.13 -1.83
C SER A 400 17.39 -16.24 -1.22
N THR A 401 17.08 -14.97 -0.97
CA THR A 401 17.98 -14.01 -0.32
C THR A 401 18.27 -14.42 1.12
N PHE A 402 17.24 -14.81 1.87
CA PHE A 402 17.39 -15.32 3.24
C PHE A 402 18.29 -16.56 3.28
N GLN A 403 18.06 -17.53 2.37
CA GLN A 403 18.90 -18.71 2.26
C GLN A 403 20.37 -18.38 1.99
N ARG A 404 20.65 -17.42 1.10
CA ARG A 404 22.03 -16.96 0.83
C ARG A 404 22.67 -16.36 2.07
N ILE A 405 21.94 -15.53 2.81
CA ILE A 405 22.44 -14.86 4.02
C ILE A 405 22.72 -15.88 5.13
N VAL A 406 21.78 -16.80 5.39
CA VAL A 406 21.98 -17.87 6.38
C VAL A 406 23.20 -18.70 6.04
N ARG A 407 23.36 -19.12 4.78
CA ARG A 407 24.54 -19.88 4.34
C ARG A 407 25.85 -19.08 4.42
N ARG A 408 25.79 -17.75 4.28
CA ARG A 408 26.96 -16.87 4.37
C ARG A 408 27.46 -16.70 5.80
N TYR A 409 26.55 -16.62 6.78
CA TYR A 409 26.90 -16.32 8.16
C TYR A 409 26.90 -17.53 9.09
N ALA A 410 26.24 -18.63 8.73
CA ALA A 410 26.26 -19.84 9.53
C ALA A 410 27.69 -20.38 9.66
N GLU A 411 28.08 -20.75 10.88
CA GLU A 411 29.42 -21.27 11.18
C GLU A 411 29.72 -22.58 10.43
N THR A 412 28.70 -23.40 10.17
CA THR A 412 28.82 -24.67 9.43
C THR A 412 27.62 -24.88 8.51
N THR A 413 27.81 -25.69 7.46
CA THR A 413 26.74 -26.08 6.53
C THR A 413 25.61 -26.81 7.25
N GLU A 414 25.92 -27.66 8.24
CA GLU A 414 24.90 -28.39 9.00
C GLU A 414 23.99 -27.46 9.81
N LYS A 415 24.54 -26.39 10.39
CA LYS A 415 23.73 -25.36 11.07
C LYS A 415 22.83 -24.61 10.09
N ALA A 416 23.37 -24.27 8.92
CA ALA A 416 22.58 -23.63 7.86
C ALA A 416 21.41 -24.52 7.43
N ASP A 417 21.67 -25.80 7.11
CA ASP A 417 20.63 -26.73 6.67
C ASP A 417 19.58 -26.98 7.76
N HIS A 418 19.98 -27.04 9.03
CA HIS A 418 19.04 -27.17 10.14
C HIS A 418 18.15 -25.92 10.31
N LEU A 419 18.69 -24.72 10.12
CA LEU A 419 17.90 -23.49 10.13
C LEU A 419 16.90 -23.46 8.96
N LEU A 420 17.39 -23.75 7.75
CA LEU A 420 16.60 -23.66 6.52
C LEU A 420 15.52 -24.75 6.41
N SER A 421 15.67 -25.87 7.10
CA SER A 421 14.67 -26.96 7.16
C SER A 421 13.59 -26.76 8.24
N SER A 422 13.71 -25.73 9.08
CA SER A 422 12.74 -25.47 10.14
C SER A 422 11.41 -24.90 9.59
N PRO A 423 10.23 -25.32 10.08
CA PRO A 423 8.95 -24.72 9.68
C PRO A 423 8.88 -23.20 9.91
N LEU A 424 9.60 -22.71 10.91
CA LEU A 424 9.75 -21.29 11.18
C LEU A 424 10.58 -20.57 10.12
N SER A 425 11.56 -21.19 9.45
CA SER A 425 12.31 -20.52 8.37
C SER A 425 11.38 -20.00 7.28
N THR A 426 10.45 -20.84 6.83
CA THR A 426 9.47 -20.50 5.78
C THR A 426 8.46 -19.45 6.26
N GLN A 427 8.06 -19.51 7.53
CA GLN A 427 7.12 -18.54 8.10
C GLN A 427 7.80 -17.20 8.42
N LEU A 428 9.05 -17.20 8.87
CA LEU A 428 9.81 -16.00 9.19
C LEU A 428 10.28 -15.28 7.92
N SER A 429 10.63 -16.01 6.85
CA SER A 429 10.99 -15.39 5.56
C SER A 429 9.80 -14.68 4.91
N ASN A 430 8.58 -15.16 5.14
CA ASN A 430 7.39 -14.69 4.43
C ASN A 430 6.45 -13.84 5.31
N SER A 431 6.68 -13.74 6.63
CA SER A 431 5.68 -13.16 7.55
C SER A 431 6.24 -12.37 8.73
N LEU A 432 7.57 -12.26 8.90
CA LEU A 432 8.12 -11.29 9.85
C LEU A 432 8.05 -9.87 9.27
N THR A 433 7.35 -8.98 9.98
CA THR A 433 7.35 -7.54 9.70
C THR A 433 8.78 -7.01 9.63
N GLY A 434 9.17 -6.38 8.51
CA GLY A 434 10.49 -5.78 8.31
C GLY A 434 11.54 -6.69 7.65
N MET A 435 11.29 -8.01 7.49
CA MET A 435 12.26 -8.92 6.87
C MET A 435 12.32 -8.75 5.35
N THR A 436 11.20 -8.50 4.69
CA THR A 436 11.15 -8.22 3.24
C THR A 436 11.96 -6.96 2.92
N GLU A 437 11.77 -5.91 3.72
CA GLU A 437 12.52 -4.65 3.60
C GLU A 437 14.02 -4.89 3.83
N TYR A 438 14.39 -5.68 4.83
CA TYR A 438 15.80 -6.02 5.06
C TYR A 438 16.40 -6.85 3.91
N MET A 439 15.69 -7.87 3.40
CA MET A 439 16.13 -8.66 2.24
C MET A 439 16.29 -7.80 0.98
N ALA A 440 15.43 -6.80 0.80
CA ALA A 440 15.52 -5.87 -0.30
C ALA A 440 16.80 -5.03 -0.25
N VAL A 441 17.16 -4.52 0.92
CA VAL A 441 18.39 -3.75 1.08
C VAL A 441 19.64 -4.63 0.96
N GLU A 442 19.57 -5.89 1.41
CA GLU A 442 20.64 -6.88 1.18
C GLU A 442 20.87 -7.13 -0.31
N ARG A 443 19.79 -7.32 -1.08
CA ARG A 443 19.88 -7.50 -2.53
C ARG A 443 20.45 -6.26 -3.21
N LEU A 444 20.03 -5.05 -2.78
CA LEU A 444 20.63 -3.80 -3.22
C LEU A 444 22.15 -3.81 -2.96
N PHE A 445 22.57 -4.13 -1.74
CA PHE A 445 23.99 -4.19 -1.38
C PHE A 445 24.76 -5.19 -2.26
N GLU A 446 24.21 -6.37 -2.51
CA GLU A 446 24.82 -7.36 -3.40
C GLU A 446 25.00 -6.83 -4.83
N LEU A 447 24.02 -6.10 -5.36
CA LEU A 447 24.10 -5.50 -6.70
C LEU A 447 25.06 -4.30 -6.74
N ALA A 448 25.07 -3.47 -5.71
CA ALA A 448 25.98 -2.32 -5.60
C ALA A 448 27.46 -2.72 -5.50
N MET A 449 27.73 -3.96 -5.06
CA MET A 449 29.07 -4.55 -5.02
C MET A 449 29.45 -5.27 -6.33
N LYS A 450 28.52 -5.46 -7.26
CA LYS A 450 28.80 -5.99 -8.61
C LYS A 450 29.30 -4.88 -9.54
N ASP A 451 29.76 -5.28 -10.70
CA ASP A 451 30.25 -4.41 -11.78
C ASP A 451 29.08 -3.75 -12.53
N PHE A 452 28.37 -2.85 -11.87
CA PHE A 452 27.35 -1.97 -12.44
C PHE A 452 27.72 -0.51 -12.14
N ASP A 453 27.51 0.36 -13.13
CA ASP A 453 27.70 1.81 -12.97
C ASP A 453 26.54 2.44 -12.20
N LEU A 454 25.33 1.87 -12.33
CA LEU A 454 24.11 2.32 -11.66
C LEU A 454 23.24 1.13 -11.24
N VAL A 455 22.76 1.16 -10.00
CA VAL A 455 21.72 0.26 -9.49
C VAL A 455 20.45 1.07 -9.20
N VAL A 456 19.36 0.74 -9.88
CA VAL A 456 18.04 1.33 -9.64
C VAL A 456 17.20 0.38 -8.78
N VAL A 457 16.58 0.90 -7.74
CA VAL A 457 15.71 0.14 -6.84
C VAL A 457 14.27 0.61 -6.99
N ASP A 458 13.40 -0.31 -7.41
CA ASP A 458 11.95 -0.14 -7.44
C ASP A 458 11.35 -0.70 -6.15
N THR A 459 10.82 0.20 -5.32
CA THR A 459 10.24 -0.13 -4.01
C THR A 459 8.76 -0.51 -4.13
N PRO A 460 8.24 -1.42 -3.29
CA PRO A 460 6.85 -1.85 -3.39
C PRO A 460 5.90 -0.70 -3.02
N PRO A 461 4.61 -0.75 -3.43
CA PRO A 461 3.61 0.30 -3.18
C PRO A 461 3.33 0.60 -1.71
N SER A 462 3.65 -0.36 -0.83
CA SER A 462 3.30 -0.41 0.59
C SER A 462 4.53 -0.29 1.49
N ALA A 463 5.75 -0.31 0.96
CA ALA A 463 6.92 -0.04 1.77
C ALA A 463 6.90 1.43 2.13
N ASP A 464 6.67 1.71 3.41
CA ASP A 464 7.16 2.95 3.97
C ASP A 464 8.66 2.99 3.68
N ALA A 465 9.14 3.92 2.84
CA ALA A 465 10.57 3.95 2.55
C ALA A 465 11.40 4.28 3.81
N LEU A 466 10.77 4.79 4.88
CA LEU A 466 11.37 4.78 6.21
C LEU A 466 11.61 3.36 6.71
N ALA A 467 10.65 2.44 6.55
CA ALA A 467 10.86 1.04 6.91
C ALA A 467 12.00 0.41 6.08
N PHE A 468 12.17 0.82 4.81
CA PHE A 468 13.33 0.43 4.01
C PHE A 468 14.65 1.01 4.55
N LEU A 469 14.66 2.29 4.97
CA LEU A 469 15.82 2.95 5.59
C LEU A 469 16.15 2.42 7.00
N ASP A 470 15.13 2.03 7.76
CA ASP A 470 15.21 1.57 9.15
C ASP A 470 15.33 0.05 9.27
N ALA A 471 15.13 -0.70 8.18
CA ALA A 471 15.23 -2.16 8.14
C ALA A 471 16.53 -2.69 8.78
N PRO A 472 17.73 -2.09 8.55
CA PRO A 472 18.96 -2.54 9.20
C PRO A 472 18.89 -2.38 10.73
N ALA A 473 18.31 -1.27 11.20
CA ALA A 473 18.17 -1.00 12.64
C ALA A 473 17.15 -1.93 13.30
N LEU A 474 16.09 -2.33 12.58
CA LEU A 474 15.08 -3.27 13.09
C LEU A 474 15.71 -4.64 13.39
N LEU A 475 16.56 -5.15 12.50
CA LEU A 475 17.29 -6.39 12.74
C LEU A 475 18.25 -6.28 13.94
N ALA A 476 19.01 -5.19 14.03
CA ALA A 476 19.89 -4.95 15.18
C ALA A 476 19.11 -4.92 16.50
N ARG A 477 17.95 -4.24 16.52
CA ARG A 477 17.06 -4.17 17.69
C ARG A 477 16.50 -5.53 18.09
N LEU A 478 16.15 -6.40 17.13
CA LEU A 478 15.71 -7.77 17.40
C LEU A 478 16.81 -8.58 18.11
N LEU A 479 18.06 -8.47 17.63
CA LEU A 479 19.22 -9.15 18.23
C LEU A 479 19.57 -8.59 19.61
N ASP A 480 19.34 -7.29 19.83
CA ASP A 480 19.60 -6.64 21.12
C ASP A 480 18.46 -6.86 22.14
N ASN A 481 17.33 -7.45 21.72
CA ASN A 481 16.19 -7.65 22.61
C ASN A 481 16.55 -8.57 23.79
N ARG A 482 16.11 -8.17 24.99
CA ARG A 482 16.34 -8.88 26.25
C ARG A 482 15.79 -10.32 26.20
N ILE A 483 14.72 -10.55 25.44
CA ILE A 483 14.10 -11.87 25.24
C ILE A 483 15.03 -12.77 24.42
N TYR A 484 15.52 -12.28 23.28
CA TYR A 484 16.50 -13.00 22.45
C TYR A 484 17.74 -13.39 23.28
N ARG A 485 18.31 -12.41 23.99
CA ARG A 485 19.47 -12.64 24.88
C ARG A 485 19.18 -13.66 25.99
N LEU A 486 17.94 -13.73 26.50
CA LEU A 486 17.55 -14.68 27.54
C LEU A 486 17.29 -16.09 26.99
N LEU A 487 16.86 -16.22 25.74
CA LEU A 487 16.62 -17.49 25.05
C LEU A 487 17.91 -18.13 24.50
N VAL A 488 18.84 -17.30 24.02
CA VAL A 488 20.10 -17.76 23.39
C VAL A 488 21.22 -17.97 24.41
N HIS A 489 21.31 -17.15 25.47
CA HIS A 489 22.33 -17.33 26.50
C HIS A 489 21.88 -18.32 27.59
N ASP A 490 22.17 -19.61 27.38
CA ASP A 490 21.98 -20.69 28.37
C ASP A 490 23.06 -20.70 29.49
N GLY A 491 23.56 -19.54 29.89
CA GLY A 491 24.90 -19.42 30.50
C GLY A 491 25.02 -19.02 31.97
N ARG A 492 24.00 -18.47 32.64
CA ARG A 492 24.12 -18.05 34.06
C ARG A 492 22.85 -18.31 34.87
N LYS A 493 22.97 -19.23 35.81
CA LYS A 493 22.02 -19.55 36.89
C LYS A 493 21.74 -18.31 37.77
N ASN A 494 20.90 -17.38 37.32
CA ASN A 494 20.42 -16.26 38.13
C ASN A 494 18.92 -16.38 38.37
N VAL A 495 18.52 -16.33 39.65
CA VAL A 495 17.15 -16.47 40.17
C VAL A 495 16.12 -15.55 39.50
N VAL A 496 16.56 -14.47 38.85
CA VAL A 496 15.72 -13.53 38.09
C VAL A 496 15.05 -14.20 36.86
N SER A 497 15.64 -15.24 36.26
CA SER A 497 15.03 -15.97 35.14
C SER A 497 13.79 -16.79 35.54
N ARG A 498 13.63 -17.13 36.83
CA ARG A 498 12.42 -17.83 37.33
C ARG A 498 11.19 -16.93 37.40
N ALA A 499 11.36 -15.65 37.72
CA ALA A 499 10.24 -14.70 37.81
C ALA A 499 9.70 -14.33 36.43
N LEU A 500 10.57 -14.20 35.43
CA LEU A 500 10.19 -13.98 34.03
C LEU A 500 9.67 -15.26 33.34
N GLY A 501 10.19 -16.43 33.73
CA GLY A 501 9.72 -17.72 33.21
C GLY A 501 8.23 -17.98 33.48
N GLY A 502 7.69 -17.54 34.62
CA GLY A 502 6.26 -17.70 34.92
C GLY A 502 5.33 -16.88 34.00
N LEU A 503 5.74 -15.66 33.62
CA LEU A 503 4.98 -14.80 32.71
C LEU A 503 5.04 -15.29 31.26
N VAL A 504 6.20 -15.78 30.82
CA VAL A 504 6.36 -16.43 29.52
C VAL A 504 5.50 -17.70 29.45
N THR A 505 5.43 -18.48 30.53
CA THR A 505 4.61 -19.71 30.59
C THR A 505 3.09 -19.42 30.57
N GLN A 506 2.66 -18.27 31.10
CA GLN A 506 1.26 -17.82 30.97
C GLN A 506 0.93 -17.37 29.54
N LEU A 507 1.84 -16.68 28.85
CA LEU A 507 1.71 -16.38 27.41
C LEU A 507 1.74 -17.67 26.55
N VAL A 508 2.53 -18.67 26.94
CA VAL A 508 2.61 -20.01 26.30
C VAL A 508 1.27 -20.75 26.32
N SER A 509 0.45 -20.58 27.37
CA SER A 509 -0.88 -21.20 27.46
C SER A 509 -1.92 -20.63 26.49
N ILE A 510 -1.63 -19.47 25.90
CA ILE A 510 -2.55 -18.72 25.02
C ILE A 510 -2.27 -18.98 23.53
N VAL A 511 -1.02 -19.30 23.16
CA VAL A 511 -0.56 -19.51 21.78
C VAL A 511 -0.26 -20.98 21.46
N GLY A 512 -0.10 -21.84 22.48
CA GLY A 512 0.16 -23.28 22.31
C GLY A 512 1.64 -23.66 22.48
N GLY A 513 1.91 -24.81 23.11
CA GLY A 513 3.26 -25.20 23.54
C GLY A 513 4.25 -25.58 22.43
N LYS A 514 3.77 -26.02 21.26
CA LYS A 514 4.62 -26.44 20.12
C LYS A 514 5.27 -25.24 19.42
N VAL A 515 4.50 -24.19 19.17
CA VAL A 515 4.95 -22.94 18.51
C VAL A 515 6.12 -22.31 19.27
N VAL A 516 6.04 -22.33 20.61
CA VAL A 516 7.10 -21.78 21.47
C VAL A 516 8.37 -22.65 21.42
N ALA A 517 8.23 -23.97 21.42
CA ALA A 517 9.38 -24.87 21.34
C ALA A 517 10.16 -24.67 20.02
N ASP A 518 9.43 -24.52 18.91
CA ASP A 518 10.02 -24.26 17.60
C ASP A 518 10.74 -22.89 17.59
N ALA A 519 10.12 -21.84 18.15
CA ALA A 519 10.73 -20.50 18.19
C ALA A 519 12.04 -20.49 18.98
N VAL A 520 12.07 -21.18 20.13
CA VAL A 520 13.29 -21.32 20.94
C VAL A 520 14.36 -22.10 20.18
N ALA A 521 14.00 -23.17 19.46
CA ALA A 521 14.95 -23.95 18.68
C ALA A 521 15.56 -23.12 17.54
N PHE A 522 14.74 -22.34 16.83
CA PHE A 522 15.19 -21.41 15.79
C PHE A 522 16.18 -20.37 16.35
N PHE A 523 15.83 -19.67 17.44
CA PHE A 523 16.71 -18.66 18.03
C PHE A 523 18.03 -19.25 18.53
N LYS A 524 18.01 -20.46 19.10
CA LYS A 524 19.24 -21.17 19.49
C LYS A 524 20.12 -21.51 18.29
N ALA A 525 19.52 -21.92 17.18
CA ALA A 525 20.24 -22.21 15.93
C ALA A 525 20.76 -20.92 15.25
N PHE A 526 20.11 -19.78 15.48
CA PHE A 526 20.53 -18.46 14.99
C PHE A 526 21.75 -17.89 15.74
N GLY A 527 22.03 -18.38 16.96
CA GLY A 527 23.14 -17.91 17.78
C GLY A 527 24.51 -18.12 17.12
N GLY A 528 25.35 -17.09 17.16
CA GLY A 528 26.68 -17.05 16.52
C GLY A 528 26.73 -16.20 15.23
N MET A 529 25.58 -15.85 14.63
CA MET A 529 25.52 -15.04 13.41
C MET A 529 25.37 -13.52 13.69
N GLU A 530 25.18 -13.12 14.94
CA GLU A 530 24.76 -11.76 15.31
C GLU A 530 25.77 -10.70 14.86
N ALA A 531 27.06 -10.98 14.98
CA ALA A 531 28.11 -10.06 14.58
C ALA A 531 28.13 -9.84 13.05
N GLY A 532 27.90 -10.90 12.27
CA GLY A 532 27.88 -10.83 10.80
C GLY A 532 26.70 -10.01 10.27
N PHE A 533 25.51 -10.25 10.82
CA PHE A 533 24.32 -9.45 10.52
C PHE A 533 24.46 -8.00 10.98
N ARG A 534 25.05 -7.74 12.15
CA ARG A 534 25.28 -6.37 12.65
C ARG A 534 26.22 -5.59 11.74
N GLN A 535 27.38 -6.16 11.40
CA GLN A 535 28.32 -5.49 10.49
C GLN A 535 27.68 -5.19 9.14
N ARG A 536 26.89 -6.13 8.61
CA ARG A 536 26.18 -5.95 7.34
C ARG A 536 25.14 -4.84 7.41
N ALA A 537 24.36 -4.79 8.49
CA ALA A 537 23.41 -3.72 8.73
C ALA A 537 24.10 -2.34 8.78
N ASP A 538 25.27 -2.24 9.42
CA ASP A 538 26.06 -1.01 9.47
C ASP A 538 26.59 -0.60 8.09
N ASP A 539 27.13 -1.55 7.31
CA ASP A 539 27.63 -1.32 5.94
C ASP A 539 26.51 -0.78 5.03
N ILE A 540 25.32 -1.39 5.14
CA ILE A 540 24.12 -1.00 4.42
C ILE A 540 23.66 0.41 4.82
N TYR A 541 23.62 0.70 6.12
CA TYR A 541 23.20 2.00 6.63
C TYR A 541 24.12 3.13 6.14
N ALA A 542 25.42 2.86 6.06
CA ALA A 542 26.40 3.78 5.49
C ALA A 542 26.19 3.98 3.98
N LEU A 543 25.90 2.92 3.23
CA LEU A 543 25.64 2.99 1.79
C LEU A 543 24.42 3.87 1.47
N LEU A 544 23.30 3.64 2.16
CA LEU A 544 22.05 4.39 1.96
C LEU A 544 22.17 5.88 2.28
N ARG A 545 23.11 6.27 3.15
CA ARG A 545 23.36 7.67 3.55
C ARG A 545 24.53 8.33 2.85
N SER A 546 25.19 7.61 1.94
CA SER A 546 26.33 8.16 1.20
C SER A 546 25.87 9.02 0.04
N ASP A 547 26.74 9.94 -0.40
CA ASP A 547 26.52 10.74 -1.61
C ASP A 547 26.51 9.89 -2.91
N ASP A 548 26.75 8.58 -2.82
CA ASP A 548 26.61 7.64 -3.95
C ASP A 548 25.15 7.19 -4.17
N THR A 549 24.24 7.49 -3.22
CA THR A 549 22.82 7.11 -3.27
C THR A 549 21.95 8.34 -3.49
N ALA A 550 21.07 8.28 -4.49
CA ALA A 550 20.00 9.26 -4.69
C ALA A 550 18.61 8.70 -4.37
N PHE A 551 17.76 9.55 -3.80
CA PHE A 551 16.35 9.26 -3.55
C PHE A 551 15.48 10.05 -4.54
N VAL A 552 14.67 9.32 -5.30
CA VAL A 552 13.72 9.87 -6.27
C VAL A 552 12.30 9.65 -5.76
N VAL A 553 11.65 10.72 -5.31
CA VAL A 553 10.26 10.68 -4.85
C VAL A 553 9.33 10.78 -6.06
N VAL A 554 8.52 9.76 -6.29
CA VAL A 554 7.52 9.76 -7.37
C VAL A 554 6.16 10.02 -6.76
N THR A 555 5.45 11.00 -7.30
CA THR A 555 4.09 11.37 -6.88
C THR A 555 3.18 11.59 -8.10
N ALA A 556 1.91 11.88 -7.87
CA ALA A 556 0.94 12.27 -8.89
C ALA A 556 0.36 13.65 -8.56
N PRO A 557 -0.11 14.44 -9.53
CA PRO A 557 -0.62 15.80 -9.33
C PRO A 557 -2.04 15.82 -8.76
N THR A 558 -2.27 15.06 -7.68
CA THR A 558 -3.52 15.03 -6.93
C THR A 558 -3.21 15.43 -5.50
N GLU A 559 -4.08 16.22 -4.87
CA GLU A 559 -3.93 16.71 -3.49
C GLU A 559 -3.51 15.60 -2.52
N ALA A 560 -4.26 14.50 -2.44
CA ALA A 560 -3.91 13.37 -1.56
C ALA A 560 -2.53 12.74 -1.86
N SER A 561 -2.09 12.68 -3.13
CA SER A 561 -0.76 12.14 -3.46
C SER A 561 0.36 13.13 -3.10
N LEU A 562 0.11 14.43 -3.24
CA LEU A 562 1.05 15.48 -2.90
C LEU A 562 1.19 15.63 -1.38
N GLU A 563 0.09 15.63 -0.63
CA GLU A 563 0.10 15.62 0.84
C GLU A 563 0.88 14.41 1.39
N ASN A 564 0.62 13.21 0.85
CA ASN A 564 1.37 12.03 1.26
C ASN A 564 2.85 12.14 0.88
N ALA A 565 3.18 12.72 -0.27
CA ALA A 565 4.57 12.95 -0.67
C ALA A 565 5.25 13.98 0.24
N GLU A 566 4.55 15.03 0.66
CA GLU A 566 5.04 16.04 1.60
C GLU A 566 5.39 15.41 2.96
N VAL A 567 4.43 14.71 3.58
CA VAL A 567 4.65 13.99 4.85
C VAL A 567 5.82 13.02 4.72
N PHE A 568 5.90 12.31 3.60
CA PHE A 568 6.98 11.37 3.36
C PHE A 568 8.35 12.06 3.17
N VAL A 569 8.41 13.20 2.50
CA VAL A 569 9.63 14.01 2.37
C VAL A 569 10.08 14.54 3.73
N GLU A 570 9.16 15.05 4.56
CA GLU A 570 9.46 15.48 5.93
C GLU A 570 10.08 14.33 6.74
N GLN A 571 9.47 13.15 6.67
CA GLN A 571 9.96 11.95 7.33
C GLN A 571 11.35 11.53 6.84
N LEU A 572 11.63 11.58 5.53
CA LEU A 572 12.98 11.32 5.01
C LEU A 572 14.01 12.28 5.60
N LEU A 573 13.68 13.58 5.64
CA LEU A 573 14.54 14.62 6.19
C LEU A 573 14.83 14.39 7.68
N GLU A 574 13.84 13.95 8.47
CA GLU A 574 14.03 13.57 9.88
C GLU A 574 15.03 12.42 10.07
N THR A 575 15.13 11.51 9.10
CA THR A 575 16.13 10.42 9.11
C THR A 575 17.52 10.82 8.61
N GLY A 576 17.69 12.09 8.21
CA GLY A 576 18.93 12.64 7.66
C GLY A 576 19.14 12.36 6.18
N VAL A 577 18.09 11.97 5.45
CA VAL A 577 18.12 11.72 4.00
C VAL A 577 17.36 12.84 3.29
N SER A 578 17.99 13.51 2.33
CA SER A 578 17.32 14.51 1.50
C SER A 578 16.97 13.89 0.13
N PRO A 579 15.73 14.06 -0.37
CA PRO A 579 15.41 13.63 -1.73
C PRO A 579 16.17 14.47 -2.77
N ASP A 580 16.81 13.82 -3.73
CA ASP A 580 17.57 14.48 -4.80
C ASP A 580 16.64 14.99 -5.91
N LEU A 581 15.50 14.32 -6.10
CA LEU A 581 14.54 14.66 -7.13
C LEU A 581 13.13 14.23 -6.74
N THR A 582 12.14 15.09 -6.99
CA THR A 582 10.72 14.71 -6.97
C THR A 582 10.14 14.74 -8.38
N ILE A 583 9.47 13.66 -8.78
CA ILE A 583 8.82 13.49 -10.08
C ILE A 583 7.30 13.45 -9.88
N ALA A 584 6.61 14.45 -10.41
CA ALA A 584 5.16 14.44 -10.59
C ALA A 584 4.79 13.69 -11.88
N ASN A 585 4.46 12.42 -11.73
CA ASN A 585 4.03 11.54 -12.81
C ASN A 585 2.52 11.65 -13.07
N ARG A 586 2.03 11.09 -14.19
CA ARG A 586 0.59 11.07 -14.55
C ARG A 586 -0.02 12.47 -14.72
N CYS A 587 0.78 13.44 -15.16
CA CYS A 587 0.30 14.78 -15.48
C CYS A 587 -0.52 14.77 -16.78
N THR A 588 -1.59 15.58 -16.82
CA THR A 588 -2.36 15.83 -18.03
C THR A 588 -1.57 16.78 -18.93
N PRO A 589 -1.30 16.42 -20.19
CA PRO A 589 -0.60 17.30 -21.12
C PRO A 589 -1.36 18.62 -21.36
N ASP A 590 -0.64 19.69 -21.69
CA ASP A 590 -1.25 21.02 -21.99
C ASP A 590 -2.27 20.92 -23.14
N PRO A 591 -3.55 21.27 -22.90
CA PRO A 591 -4.66 21.21 -23.87
C PRO A 591 -4.72 22.29 -24.95
N SER A 592 -3.60 22.95 -25.24
CA SER A 592 -3.48 23.99 -26.28
C SER A 592 -3.16 23.40 -27.69
N PRO A 593 -3.72 23.91 -28.82
CA PRO A 593 -4.77 24.92 -29.02
C PRO A 593 -6.19 24.31 -29.21
N PRO A 594 -7.27 25.13 -29.17
CA PRO A 594 -8.66 24.66 -29.29
C PRO A 594 -8.97 23.95 -30.61
N SER A 595 -9.89 22.97 -30.54
CA SER A 595 -10.31 22.21 -31.71
C SER A 595 -11.35 22.98 -32.55
N ARG A 596 -11.59 22.52 -33.78
CA ARG A 596 -12.68 23.05 -34.64
C ARG A 596 -14.02 22.33 -34.42
N THR A 597 -14.13 21.42 -33.45
CA THR A 597 -15.25 20.48 -33.31
C THR A 597 -15.86 20.54 -31.91
N LYS A 598 -17.13 20.97 -31.82
CA LYS A 598 -17.84 21.14 -30.55
C LYS A 598 -17.87 19.92 -29.62
N SER A 599 -17.97 18.70 -30.18
CA SER A 599 -17.95 17.47 -29.37
C SER A 599 -16.56 17.17 -28.80
N LEU A 600 -15.50 17.48 -29.56
CA LEU A 600 -14.13 17.40 -29.07
C LEU A 600 -13.85 18.51 -28.05
N ASP A 601 -14.43 19.69 -28.22
CA ASP A 601 -14.27 20.80 -27.27
C ASP A 601 -14.80 20.46 -25.87
N ALA A 602 -15.89 19.69 -25.75
CA ALA A 602 -16.39 19.22 -24.46
C ALA A 602 -15.44 18.24 -23.76
N MET A 603 -14.83 17.31 -24.52
CA MET A 603 -13.83 16.37 -23.99
C MET A 603 -12.52 17.08 -23.64
N LEU A 604 -12.10 18.05 -24.46
CA LEU A 604 -10.92 18.89 -24.20
C LEU A 604 -11.16 19.83 -23.01
N GLU A 605 -12.39 20.26 -22.77
CA GLU A 605 -12.72 21.08 -21.59
C GLU A 605 -12.49 20.31 -20.30
N HIS A 606 -12.86 19.03 -20.25
CA HIS A 606 -12.53 18.16 -19.11
C HIS A 606 -11.01 18.07 -18.89
N LEU A 607 -10.22 17.93 -19.97
CA LEU A 607 -8.75 17.92 -19.87
C LEU A 607 -8.19 19.28 -19.45
N ARG A 608 -8.79 20.41 -19.87
CA ARG A 608 -8.44 21.77 -19.42
C ARG A 608 -8.65 21.98 -17.94
N ILE A 609 -9.84 21.64 -17.45
CA ILE A 609 -10.17 21.78 -16.03
C ILE A 609 -9.21 20.93 -15.20
N ARG A 610 -8.98 19.68 -15.63
CA ARG A 610 -8.05 18.77 -14.97
C ARG A 610 -6.61 19.30 -14.96
N HIS A 611 -6.07 19.67 -16.12
CA HIS A 611 -4.72 20.23 -16.24
C HIS A 611 -4.57 21.47 -15.34
N ALA A 612 -5.57 22.36 -15.31
CA ALA A 612 -5.53 23.55 -14.48
C ALA A 612 -5.54 23.21 -12.97
N TYR A 613 -6.30 22.21 -12.55
CA TYR A 613 -6.31 21.71 -11.16
C TYR A 613 -4.96 21.09 -10.76
N GLU A 614 -4.38 20.29 -11.65
CA GLU A 614 -3.08 19.65 -11.48
C GLU A 614 -1.97 20.71 -11.34
N GLN A 615 -1.96 21.74 -12.19
CA GLN A 615 -1.00 22.84 -12.10
C GLN A 615 -1.17 23.66 -10.81
N ALA A 616 -2.40 23.92 -10.36
CA ALA A 616 -2.64 24.61 -9.09
C ALA A 616 -2.13 23.79 -7.88
N SER A 617 -2.35 22.47 -7.91
CA SER A 617 -1.87 21.55 -6.89
C SER A 617 -0.34 21.50 -6.85
N LEU A 618 0.30 21.37 -8.03
CA LEU A 618 1.76 21.37 -8.17
C LEU A 618 2.39 22.71 -7.76
N ALA A 619 1.75 23.84 -8.07
CA ALA A 619 2.25 25.15 -7.66
C ALA A 619 2.26 25.33 -6.14
N THR A 620 1.26 24.79 -5.44
CA THR A 620 1.22 24.77 -3.97
C THR A 620 2.37 23.93 -3.41
N PHE A 621 2.57 22.73 -3.96
CA PHE A 621 3.63 21.82 -3.53
C PHE A 621 5.05 22.36 -3.83
N ARG A 622 5.28 22.99 -4.99
CA ARG A 622 6.57 23.61 -5.35
C ARG A 622 7.00 24.75 -4.41
N ARG A 623 6.07 25.44 -3.73
CA ARG A 623 6.40 26.52 -2.79
C ARG A 623 7.04 26.04 -1.49
N GLN A 624 7.10 24.73 -1.25
CA GLN A 624 7.68 24.12 -0.05
C GLN A 624 9.18 23.78 -0.20
N ASP A 625 9.90 24.46 -1.11
CA ASP A 625 11.35 24.30 -1.38
C ASP A 625 11.78 22.92 -1.93
N THR A 626 10.87 22.22 -2.61
CA THR A 626 11.15 20.90 -3.23
C THR A 626 11.42 21.04 -4.74
N THR A 627 12.48 20.41 -5.27
CA THR A 627 12.69 20.31 -6.72
C THR A 627 11.69 19.30 -7.32
N VAL A 628 10.68 19.81 -8.03
CA VAL A 628 9.60 19.00 -8.62
C VAL A 628 9.59 19.15 -10.13
N LEU A 629 9.90 18.04 -10.80
CA LEU A 629 9.80 17.91 -12.26
C LEU A 629 8.58 17.06 -12.62
N THR A 630 7.92 17.40 -13.71
CA THR A 630 6.98 16.49 -14.37
C THR A 630 7.75 15.52 -15.27
N LEU A 631 7.16 14.37 -15.59
CA LEU A 631 7.82 13.42 -16.49
C LEU A 631 8.12 14.03 -17.87
N ASP A 632 7.23 14.88 -18.39
CA ASP A 632 7.41 15.57 -19.68
C ASP A 632 8.54 16.62 -19.65
N GLU A 633 8.87 17.13 -18.46
CA GLU A 633 10.01 18.05 -18.27
C GLU A 633 11.35 17.29 -18.25
N LEU A 634 11.37 15.97 -18.04
CA LEU A 634 12.59 15.17 -18.12
C LEU A 634 12.93 14.90 -19.60
N PRO A 635 14.00 15.49 -20.16
CA PRO A 635 14.30 15.31 -21.56
C PRO A 635 14.77 13.87 -21.86
N GLY A 636 14.42 13.37 -23.06
CA GLY A 636 14.90 12.07 -23.56
C GLY A 636 14.19 10.89 -22.93
#